data_AF-A0A355PME6-F1
#
_entry.id   AF-A0A355PME6-F1
#
_cell.length_a   1.000
_cell.length_b   1.000
_cell.length_c   1.000
_cell.angle_alpha   90.00
_cell.angle_beta   90.00
_cell.angle_gamma   90.00
#
_symmetry.space_group_name_H-M   'P 1'
#
loop_
_entity.id
_entity.type
_entity.pdbx_description
1 polymer ?
#
loop_
_entity_poly.entity_id
_entity_poly.type
_entity_poly.pdbx_seq_one_letter_code
_entity_poly.pdbx_strand_id
1 'polypeptide(L)'
;MNRNNSRCGAGIFVADKAKNGRCRAGVFAAEKAKKGRCGAGIFAADKTKKMAAVLLAALVLPGCAGPSTRVLPQRQGGTMQDVPEEIPVVEEVNPYYLQESLGMLSAAPRSAGSRGEDGASRYIQKLLKDYGYTVNRQRFREKTEHEEIIGTNVVAVRPAEDPDADILLICTWHDSAPESPGAGNNASGVSVFLETARILSGLPTDTEVRFVSLSAHEKDALGAGIYAKGLSKRERERLIGVITFGPCGAVDTEGTVLATQDGEGTMLGDLLSDASDSVMGSRWEYQKRPGMENGVFASYAIPSVQVGQRQDSFDFGTPLDTADTVDAECLSNIVDTVCQAVSGIMSVDTPSMRAKAHYENNWNTFLYSQPPQQRIPFGSSARRLQALLGIPGKLAVVNRDSKNRPIERYRFSMKWFGMEQPFSASYYFTDESLDLVSLMPQDETMTAGEVRTQITACYGEPAKKTTGPYGTDYLWKDRKTGQQIELIPGKEQFEVEIRSDTPDPVLLASYSADGTLTDGNTSVEEEQGYLTKLCSLLFQPESAGLPRAELLYETDGAGNNAVHAEKLSQPEKIKKKPEHSTAGTQPQQETQQEAGWQVQIDPADLPSDGVGFTDRSASLKELLKTYGQILKETDPQAYADGYGELAPACAFEDAFALYVLVDIPPESTGEYQECVRYFDQFGELDTYRSAVRNYLGLQTEE
;
A
#
# COMPACT_ATOMS: atom_id res chain seq x y z
N MET A 1 32.51 10.53 48.18
CA MET A 1 33.08 11.73 48.82
C MET A 1 34.45 12.02 48.21
N ASN A 2 34.59 13.16 47.53
CA ASN A 2 35.81 13.93 47.17
C ASN A 2 36.95 13.26 46.37
N ARG A 3 37.76 13.94 45.55
CA ARG A 3 37.69 15.15 44.69
C ARG A 3 39.10 15.27 44.05
N ASN A 4 39.17 15.89 42.86
CA ASN A 4 40.28 16.67 42.29
C ASN A 4 41.43 16.04 41.46
N ASN A 5 41.37 16.31 40.15
CA ASN A 5 42.30 17.10 39.30
C ASN A 5 43.84 16.91 39.40
N SER A 6 44.49 16.60 38.27
CA SER A 6 45.27 17.58 37.48
C SER A 6 46.03 16.99 36.26
N ARG A 7 45.88 17.70 35.12
CA ARG A 7 46.78 17.99 33.97
C ARG A 7 48.01 17.09 33.67
N CYS A 8 48.16 16.73 32.38
CA CYS A 8 49.21 17.29 31.50
C CYS A 8 48.95 16.92 30.03
N GLY A 9 48.94 17.94 29.15
CA GLY A 9 48.92 17.79 27.70
C GLY A 9 50.32 18.00 27.10
N ALA A 10 50.50 17.58 25.86
CA ALA A 10 51.67 17.87 25.03
C ALA A 10 51.22 18.38 23.66
N GLY A 11 51.44 19.67 23.40
CA GLY A 11 51.74 20.21 22.06
C GLY A 11 53.23 19.99 21.76
N ILE A 12 53.87 20.41 20.67
CA ILE A 12 53.67 21.24 19.46
C ILE A 12 54.93 20.95 18.62
N PHE A 13 54.92 21.04 17.28
CA PHE A 13 55.94 21.81 16.54
C PHE A 13 55.51 22.14 15.11
N VAL A 14 55.50 23.45 14.83
CA VAL A 14 55.44 24.12 13.52
C VAL A 14 56.87 24.48 13.12
N ALA A 15 57.20 24.43 11.83
CA ALA A 15 58.27 25.25 11.27
C ALA A 15 57.94 25.67 9.82
N ASP A 16 58.05 26.98 9.59
CA ASP A 16 57.89 27.69 8.33
C ASP A 16 59.19 28.48 8.05
N LYS A 17 59.64 28.49 6.79
CA LYS A 17 60.16 29.65 6.00
C LYS A 17 61.16 29.30 4.88
N ALA A 18 60.70 29.52 3.64
CA ALA A 18 61.23 30.41 2.57
C ALA A 18 62.75 30.51 2.26
N LYS A 19 63.18 30.32 0.98
CA LYS A 19 63.24 31.34 -0.13
C LYS A 19 64.26 30.99 -1.26
N ASN A 20 63.87 31.37 -2.49
CA ASN A 20 64.64 31.74 -3.72
C ASN A 20 65.12 30.69 -4.73
N GLY A 21 64.76 30.88 -6.03
CA GLY A 21 65.36 30.11 -7.13
C GLY A 21 64.97 30.25 -8.63
N ARG A 22 64.20 31.25 -9.09
CA ARG A 22 64.07 31.76 -10.52
C ARG A 22 63.65 30.84 -11.72
N CYS A 23 62.53 31.29 -12.33
CA CYS A 23 62.27 31.68 -13.74
C CYS A 23 62.40 30.70 -14.93
N ARG A 24 61.27 30.52 -15.66
CA ARG A 24 61.08 31.07 -17.02
C ARG A 24 59.61 31.04 -17.47
N ALA A 25 59.10 32.20 -17.87
CA ALA A 25 57.85 32.39 -18.61
C ALA A 25 58.17 32.66 -20.09
N GLY A 26 57.27 32.27 -20.98
CA GLY A 26 57.33 32.59 -22.41
C GLY A 26 55.93 32.73 -22.99
N VAL A 27 55.56 33.96 -23.35
CA VAL A 27 54.39 34.37 -24.15
C VAL A 27 54.95 34.91 -25.47
N PHE A 28 54.36 34.53 -26.60
CA PHE A 28 54.28 35.22 -27.92
C PHE A 28 53.43 34.30 -28.83
N ALA A 29 52.57 34.71 -29.76
CA ALA A 29 52.08 35.99 -30.25
C ALA A 29 50.77 35.72 -31.04
N ALA A 30 49.91 36.71 -31.15
CA ALA A 30 48.77 36.73 -32.08
C ALA A 30 49.22 37.14 -33.48
N GLU A 31 48.63 36.56 -34.53
CA GLU A 31 48.65 37.15 -35.87
C GLU A 31 47.30 37.03 -36.59
N LYS A 32 47.08 38.03 -37.45
CA LYS A 32 45.83 38.56 -38.00
C LYS A 32 45.23 37.68 -39.11
N ALA A 33 43.91 37.68 -39.21
CA ALA A 33 43.24 37.57 -40.50
C ALA A 33 41.99 38.48 -40.55
N LYS A 34 42.11 39.57 -41.33
CA LYS A 34 41.00 40.43 -41.77
C LYS A 34 41.25 40.76 -43.23
N LYS A 35 40.32 40.36 -44.12
CA LYS A 35 39.80 41.10 -45.30
C LYS A 35 39.36 40.14 -46.40
N GLY A 36 38.15 40.38 -46.92
CA GLY A 36 37.65 39.79 -48.14
C GLY A 36 36.17 40.06 -48.34
N ARG A 37 35.81 41.34 -48.49
CA ARG A 37 34.45 41.84 -48.72
C ARG A 37 34.25 42.05 -50.23
N CYS A 38 33.20 41.47 -50.80
CA CYS A 38 32.41 42.01 -51.90
C CYS A 38 30.96 41.89 -51.41
N GLY A 39 30.16 42.93 -51.16
CA GLY A 39 29.78 44.03 -52.05
C GLY A 39 29.02 43.47 -53.26
N ALA A 40 27.80 43.83 -53.62
CA ALA A 40 26.74 44.69 -53.09
C ALA A 40 25.50 44.33 -53.95
N GLY A 41 24.27 44.55 -53.47
CA GLY A 41 23.10 44.50 -54.35
C GLY A 41 21.77 44.24 -53.66
N ILE A 42 21.20 45.29 -53.09
CA ILE A 42 19.77 45.38 -52.80
C ILE A 42 19.04 45.67 -54.12
N PHE A 43 18.07 44.84 -54.49
CA PHE A 43 16.97 45.23 -55.38
C PHE A 43 15.66 44.63 -54.88
N ALA A 44 14.70 45.50 -54.63
CA ALA A 44 13.31 45.19 -54.36
C ALA A 44 12.53 45.07 -55.67
N ALA A 45 11.59 44.12 -55.74
CA ALA A 45 10.38 44.11 -56.60
C ALA A 45 9.53 42.90 -56.18
N ASP A 46 8.50 43.07 -55.37
CA ASP A 46 7.09 43.38 -55.70
C ASP A 46 6.31 42.25 -56.40
N LYS A 47 5.28 41.78 -55.66
CA LYS A 47 4.02 41.11 -56.03
C LYS A 47 4.01 40.06 -57.15
N THR A 48 3.52 38.85 -56.83
CA THR A 48 2.13 38.44 -57.16
C THR A 48 1.75 37.02 -56.67
N LYS A 49 0.64 36.97 -55.91
CA LYS A 49 -0.47 36.00 -55.96
C LYS A 49 -0.24 34.49 -55.73
N LYS A 50 -0.77 34.09 -54.55
CA LYS A 50 -1.79 33.05 -54.30
C LYS A 50 -1.36 31.58 -54.08
N MET A 51 -1.87 31.10 -52.92
CA MET A 51 -2.26 29.73 -52.55
C MET A 51 -1.15 28.72 -52.22
N ALA A 52 -0.93 28.51 -50.92
CA ALA A 52 -1.31 27.28 -50.20
C ALA A 52 -0.61 27.27 -48.84
N ALA A 53 -1.37 27.52 -47.77
CA ALA A 53 -0.91 27.23 -46.41
C ALA A 53 -1.03 25.71 -46.23
N VAL A 54 0.11 25.02 -46.31
CA VAL A 54 0.22 23.65 -45.80
C VAL A 54 0.49 23.77 -44.30
N LEU A 55 -0.57 23.52 -43.51
CA LEU A 55 -0.46 23.10 -42.12
C LEU A 55 0.34 21.80 -42.09
N LEU A 56 1.62 21.88 -41.73
CA LEU A 56 2.36 20.71 -41.29
C LEU A 56 2.01 20.45 -39.83
N ALA A 57 0.90 19.73 -39.65
CA ALA A 57 0.63 19.00 -38.43
C ALA A 57 1.72 17.93 -38.28
N ALA A 58 2.71 18.19 -37.42
CA ALA A 58 3.57 17.13 -36.92
C ALA A 58 2.77 16.35 -35.87
N LEU A 59 2.11 15.29 -36.35
CA LEU A 59 1.65 14.16 -35.54
C LEU A 59 2.85 13.60 -34.76
N VAL A 60 2.98 13.96 -33.49
CA VAL A 60 3.81 13.21 -32.54
C VAL A 60 2.96 12.01 -32.12
N LEU A 61 3.20 10.88 -32.80
CA LEU A 61 2.73 9.57 -32.36
C LEU A 61 3.47 9.21 -31.04
N PRO A 62 2.78 8.84 -29.95
CA PRO A 62 3.43 8.26 -28.79
C PRO A 62 3.70 6.79 -29.11
N GLY A 63 4.94 6.50 -29.49
CA GLY A 63 5.31 5.16 -29.89
C GLY A 63 6.75 5.05 -30.35
N CYS A 64 7.69 5.30 -29.46
CA CYS A 64 9.04 4.74 -29.48
C CYS A 64 9.59 4.83 -28.05
N ALA A 65 9.75 3.70 -27.38
CA ALA A 65 10.69 3.61 -26.27
C ALA A 65 12.05 4.08 -26.83
N GLY A 66 12.63 5.14 -26.25
CA GLY A 66 13.98 5.56 -26.59
C GLY A 66 14.97 4.43 -26.37
N PRO A 67 16.14 4.44 -27.03
CA PRO A 67 17.20 3.49 -26.72
C PRO A 67 17.61 3.70 -25.26
N SER A 68 17.38 2.68 -24.41
CA SER A 68 17.91 2.68 -23.05
C SER A 68 19.43 2.89 -23.12
N THR A 69 19.94 3.80 -22.31
CA THR A 69 21.36 4.15 -22.25
C THR A 69 22.17 3.16 -21.40
N ARG A 70 21.53 2.09 -20.90
CA ARG A 70 22.18 1.03 -20.13
C ARG A 70 23.30 0.36 -20.90
N VAL A 71 24.47 0.32 -20.27
CA VAL A 71 25.54 -0.59 -20.67
C VAL A 71 25.09 -2.00 -20.31
N LEU A 72 24.83 -2.81 -21.32
CA LEU A 72 24.37 -4.19 -21.15
C LEU A 72 25.58 -5.14 -21.10
N PRO A 73 25.56 -6.16 -20.23
CA PRO A 73 26.60 -7.17 -20.21
C PRO A 73 26.58 -7.95 -21.55
N GLN A 74 27.61 -7.76 -22.39
CA GLN A 74 27.75 -8.55 -23.62
C GLN A 74 28.30 -9.95 -23.29
N ARG A 75 27.49 -11.00 -23.46
CA ARG A 75 28.00 -12.38 -23.58
C ARG A 75 28.10 -12.78 -25.05
N GLN A 76 29.32 -13.07 -25.51
CA GLN A 76 29.53 -13.80 -26.76
C GLN A 76 28.98 -15.23 -26.58
N GLY A 77 28.11 -15.66 -27.48
CA GLY A 77 27.61 -17.03 -27.51
C GLY A 77 28.75 -18.01 -27.77
N GLY A 78 29.15 -18.73 -26.72
CA GLY A 78 30.12 -19.82 -26.76
C GLY A 78 29.87 -20.75 -25.60
N THR A 79 30.00 -22.05 -25.84
CA THR A 79 29.92 -23.12 -24.83
C THR A 79 30.70 -22.74 -23.57
N MET A 80 30.02 -22.70 -22.41
CA MET A 80 30.65 -22.43 -21.11
C MET A 80 31.60 -23.59 -20.75
N GLN A 81 32.86 -23.44 -21.12
CA GLN A 81 33.99 -24.08 -20.48
C GLN A 81 35.04 -22.98 -20.31
N ASP A 82 35.02 -22.39 -19.12
CA ASP A 82 36.19 -22.06 -18.32
C ASP A 82 35.66 -21.28 -17.10
N VAL A 83 35.83 -21.85 -15.90
CA VAL A 83 35.67 -21.11 -14.66
C VAL A 83 36.69 -19.98 -14.73
N PRO A 84 36.29 -18.69 -14.76
CA PRO A 84 37.26 -17.62 -14.79
C PRO A 84 38.14 -17.72 -13.53
N GLU A 85 39.46 -17.79 -13.71
CA GLU A 85 40.43 -17.69 -12.59
C GLU A 85 40.33 -16.32 -11.86
N GLU A 86 39.63 -15.36 -12.45
CA GLU A 86 39.35 -14.03 -11.88
C GLU A 86 37.93 -13.97 -11.30
N ILE A 87 37.83 -13.54 -10.04
CA ILE A 87 36.55 -13.24 -9.38
C ILE A 87 35.79 -12.24 -10.27
N PRO A 88 34.55 -12.55 -10.71
CA PRO A 88 33.79 -11.61 -11.52
C PRO A 88 33.61 -10.31 -10.74
N VAL A 89 34.00 -9.19 -11.34
CA VAL A 89 33.79 -7.86 -10.76
C VAL A 89 32.28 -7.66 -10.66
N VAL A 90 31.77 -7.60 -9.43
CA VAL A 90 30.37 -7.22 -9.19
C VAL A 90 30.21 -5.79 -9.69
N GLU A 91 29.36 -5.60 -10.69
CA GLU A 91 29.04 -4.24 -11.14
C GLU A 91 28.35 -3.51 -9.97
N GLU A 92 28.84 -2.32 -9.64
CA GLU A 92 28.23 -1.47 -8.60
C GLU A 92 26.81 -1.07 -9.00
N VAL A 93 25.99 -0.77 -7.99
CA VAL A 93 24.67 -0.17 -8.19
C VAL A 93 24.80 1.15 -8.94
N ASN A 94 23.90 1.39 -9.89
CA ASN A 94 23.87 2.60 -10.68
C ASN A 94 22.60 3.41 -10.40
N PRO A 95 22.69 4.50 -9.61
CA PRO A 95 21.56 5.37 -9.29
C PRO A 95 20.86 5.93 -10.53
N TYR A 96 21.59 6.12 -11.64
CA TYR A 96 21.02 6.58 -12.89
C TYR A 96 20.06 5.56 -13.52
N TYR A 97 20.33 4.25 -13.41
CA TYR A 97 19.42 3.22 -13.91
C TYR A 97 18.16 3.10 -13.03
N LEU A 98 18.28 3.36 -11.73
CA LEU A 98 17.15 3.46 -10.82
C LEU A 98 16.25 4.63 -11.20
N GLN A 99 16.83 5.83 -11.37
CA GLN A 99 16.09 7.03 -11.82
C GLN A 99 15.47 6.89 -13.22
N GLU A 100 16.18 6.27 -14.17
CA GLU A 100 15.65 5.98 -15.51
C GLU A 100 14.43 5.05 -15.42
N SER A 101 14.51 3.99 -14.60
CA SER A 101 13.40 3.07 -14.38
C SER A 101 12.20 3.76 -13.77
N LEU A 102 12.42 4.55 -12.71
CA LEU A 102 11.40 5.34 -12.04
C LEU A 102 10.68 6.24 -13.04
N GLY A 103 11.40 7.11 -13.74
CA GLY A 103 10.79 8.05 -14.69
C GLY A 103 10.06 7.38 -15.85
N MET A 104 10.56 6.24 -16.35
CA MET A 104 9.90 5.49 -17.42
C MET A 104 8.62 4.80 -16.94
N LEU A 105 8.61 4.26 -15.73
CA LEU A 105 7.47 3.54 -15.19
C LEU A 105 6.40 4.49 -14.65
N SER A 106 6.79 5.59 -14.00
CA SER A 106 5.87 6.58 -13.43
C SER A 106 5.44 7.69 -14.40
N ALA A 107 5.78 7.58 -15.69
CA ALA A 107 5.32 8.52 -16.71
C ALA A 107 3.78 8.56 -16.88
N ALA A 108 3.09 7.50 -16.48
CA ALA A 108 1.63 7.41 -16.48
C ALA A 108 1.15 6.30 -15.53
N PRO A 109 -0.11 6.36 -15.05
CA PRO A 109 -0.71 5.28 -14.27
C PRO A 109 -0.68 3.93 -14.98
N ARG A 110 -0.49 2.86 -14.19
CA ARG A 110 -0.25 1.49 -14.68
C ARG A 110 -1.29 0.48 -14.17
N SER A 111 -2.54 0.90 -14.00
CA SER A 111 -3.61 0.03 -13.46
C SER A 111 -3.72 -1.28 -14.23
N ALA A 112 -4.02 -2.38 -13.52
CA ALA A 112 -4.05 -3.72 -14.09
C ALA A 112 -4.95 -3.82 -15.33
N GLY A 113 -4.49 -4.51 -16.37
CA GLY A 113 -5.19 -4.66 -17.65
C GLY A 113 -5.18 -3.42 -18.56
N SER A 114 -4.62 -2.29 -18.11
CA SER A 114 -4.53 -1.07 -18.89
C SER A 114 -3.42 -1.10 -19.94
N ARG A 115 -3.42 -0.10 -20.83
CA ARG A 115 -2.27 0.13 -21.74
C ARG A 115 -1.00 0.52 -20.99
N GLY A 116 -1.11 1.16 -19.83
CA GLY A 116 0.02 1.53 -18.98
C GLY A 116 0.72 0.28 -18.43
N GLU A 117 -0.05 -0.67 -17.89
CA GLU A 117 0.45 -1.96 -17.43
C GLU A 117 1.12 -2.77 -18.58
N ASP A 118 0.48 -2.86 -19.75
CA ASP A 118 1.07 -3.56 -20.89
C ASP A 118 2.38 -2.88 -21.38
N GLY A 119 2.47 -1.55 -21.27
CA GLY A 119 3.70 -0.79 -21.50
C GLY A 119 4.82 -1.15 -20.51
N ALA A 120 4.51 -1.11 -19.20
CA ALA A 120 5.43 -1.44 -18.13
C ALA A 120 5.91 -2.90 -18.21
N SER A 121 4.99 -3.85 -18.40
CA SER A 121 5.34 -5.27 -18.53
C SER A 121 6.23 -5.55 -19.75
N ARG A 122 6.09 -4.81 -20.86
CA ARG A 122 7.02 -4.89 -22.00
C ARG A 122 8.38 -4.28 -21.69
N TYR A 123 8.42 -3.15 -20.99
CA TYR A 123 9.66 -2.51 -20.55
C TYR A 123 10.47 -3.44 -19.64
N ILE A 124 9.82 -3.99 -18.61
CA ILE A 124 10.39 -4.97 -17.68
C ILE A 124 10.86 -6.22 -18.44
N GLN A 125 10.02 -6.76 -19.33
CA GLN A 125 10.39 -7.92 -20.15
C GLN A 125 11.64 -7.64 -20.99
N LYS A 126 11.74 -6.46 -21.61
CA LYS A 126 12.88 -6.08 -22.44
C LYS A 126 14.16 -6.06 -21.62
N LEU A 127 14.16 -5.37 -20.49
CA LEU A 127 15.36 -5.26 -19.64
C LEU A 127 15.81 -6.61 -19.09
N LEU A 128 14.89 -7.43 -18.58
CA LEU A 128 15.24 -8.77 -18.10
C LEU A 128 15.80 -9.66 -19.22
N LYS A 129 15.31 -9.54 -20.46
CA LYS A 129 15.92 -10.24 -21.62
C LYS A 129 17.31 -9.71 -21.94
N ASP A 130 17.47 -8.39 -21.91
CA ASP A 130 18.74 -7.72 -22.19
C ASP A 130 19.82 -8.11 -21.16
N TYR A 131 19.43 -8.44 -19.92
CA TYR A 131 20.30 -9.00 -18.88
C TYR A 131 20.56 -10.51 -19.02
N GLY A 132 19.98 -11.17 -20.02
CA GLY A 132 20.23 -12.59 -20.31
C GLY A 132 19.28 -13.58 -19.62
N TYR A 133 18.18 -13.14 -19.00
CA TYR A 133 17.17 -14.04 -18.44
C TYR A 133 16.26 -14.62 -19.52
N THR A 134 15.74 -15.82 -19.28
CA THR A 134 14.66 -16.40 -20.10
C THR A 134 13.32 -15.84 -19.62
N VAL A 135 12.68 -14.98 -20.43
CA VAL A 135 11.50 -14.22 -19.98
C VAL A 135 10.21 -14.63 -20.71
N ASN A 136 9.17 -14.91 -19.92
CA ASN A 136 7.81 -15.19 -20.36
C ASN A 136 6.81 -14.16 -19.78
N ARG A 137 5.76 -13.81 -20.53
CA ARG A 137 4.62 -13.02 -20.03
C ARG A 137 3.46 -13.95 -19.72
N GLN A 138 3.18 -14.17 -18.44
CA GLN A 138 2.05 -14.96 -17.98
C GLN A 138 0.81 -14.07 -17.92
N ARG A 139 0.07 -14.03 -19.04
CA ARG A 139 -1.23 -13.36 -19.11
C ARG A 139 -2.29 -14.17 -18.42
N PHE A 140 -3.16 -13.52 -17.66
CA PHE A 140 -4.31 -14.15 -17.03
C PHE A 140 -5.56 -13.29 -17.17
N ARG A 141 -6.69 -13.95 -17.00
CA ARG A 141 -8.02 -13.36 -17.00
C ARG A 141 -8.83 -14.15 -15.99
N GLU A 142 -9.19 -13.50 -14.89
CA GLU A 142 -10.05 -14.06 -13.87
C GLU A 142 -11.43 -13.41 -14.02
N LYS A 143 -12.47 -14.23 -14.16
CA LYS A 143 -13.85 -13.77 -14.13
C LYS A 143 -14.44 -14.12 -12.78
N THR A 144 -14.91 -13.12 -12.08
CA THR A 144 -15.75 -13.25 -10.89
C THR A 144 -17.21 -13.01 -11.32
N GLU A 145 -18.18 -13.21 -10.43
CA GLU A 145 -19.59 -12.90 -10.70
C GLU A 145 -19.80 -11.38 -10.90
N HIS A 146 -18.90 -10.55 -10.34
CA HIS A 146 -19.04 -9.08 -10.30
C HIS A 146 -18.06 -8.33 -11.22
N GLU A 147 -16.89 -8.89 -11.54
CA GLU A 147 -15.88 -8.23 -12.36
C GLU A 147 -15.05 -9.20 -13.22
N GLU A 148 -14.41 -8.66 -14.27
CA GLU A 148 -13.39 -9.37 -15.04
C GLU A 148 -12.04 -8.67 -14.82
N ILE A 149 -11.13 -9.37 -14.14
CA ILE A 149 -9.78 -8.87 -13.89
C ILE A 149 -8.84 -9.47 -14.93
N ILE A 150 -8.09 -8.61 -15.61
CA ILE A 150 -7.09 -8.99 -16.60
C ILE A 150 -5.77 -8.43 -16.16
N GLY A 151 -4.70 -9.23 -16.28
CA GLY A 151 -3.37 -8.82 -15.88
C GLY A 151 -2.29 -9.62 -16.59
N THR A 152 -1.05 -9.16 -16.46
CA THR A 152 0.10 -9.85 -17.04
C THR A 152 1.30 -9.86 -16.10
N ASN A 153 1.61 -11.02 -15.52
CA ASN A 153 2.89 -11.21 -14.83
C ASN A 153 4.04 -11.30 -15.86
N VAL A 154 5.22 -10.83 -15.49
CA VAL A 154 6.48 -11.02 -16.24
C VAL A 154 7.36 -11.97 -15.42
N VAL A 155 7.61 -13.17 -15.94
CA VAL A 155 8.39 -14.22 -15.28
C VAL A 155 9.72 -14.37 -16.02
N ALA A 156 10.82 -14.05 -15.36
CA ALA A 156 12.17 -14.19 -15.87
C ALA A 156 12.93 -15.24 -15.06
N VAL A 157 13.52 -16.21 -15.74
CA VAL A 157 14.21 -17.34 -15.12
C VAL A 157 15.65 -17.39 -15.57
N ARG A 158 16.55 -17.53 -14.59
CA ARG A 158 17.93 -17.98 -14.80
C ARG A 158 18.04 -19.40 -14.25
N PRO A 159 18.12 -20.43 -15.11
CA PRO A 159 18.23 -21.81 -14.64
C PRO A 159 19.58 -22.06 -14.00
N ALA A 160 19.60 -22.95 -12.99
CA ALA A 160 20.82 -23.60 -12.54
C ALA A 160 21.17 -24.79 -13.46
N GLU A 161 22.41 -25.26 -13.39
CA GLU A 161 22.84 -26.47 -14.12
C GLU A 161 22.18 -27.74 -13.58
N ASP A 162 22.05 -27.84 -12.25
CA ASP A 162 21.35 -28.96 -11.60
C ASP A 162 19.82 -28.73 -11.65
N PRO A 163 19.02 -29.63 -12.27
CA PRO A 163 17.57 -29.53 -12.26
C PRO A 163 16.94 -29.69 -10.86
N ASP A 164 17.71 -30.19 -9.89
CA ASP A 164 17.36 -30.24 -8.48
C ASP A 164 18.13 -29.20 -7.66
N ALA A 165 18.53 -28.07 -8.25
CA ALA A 165 19.01 -26.89 -7.54
C ALA A 165 17.90 -26.14 -6.80
N ASP A 166 18.26 -25.40 -5.76
CA ASP A 166 17.37 -24.50 -5.01
C ASP A 166 16.73 -23.46 -5.95
N ILE A 167 15.50 -23.02 -5.61
CA ILE A 167 14.85 -21.91 -6.30
C ILE A 167 14.78 -20.72 -5.34
N LEU A 168 15.41 -19.59 -5.74
CA LEU A 168 15.20 -18.30 -5.11
C LEU A 168 14.23 -17.47 -5.95
N LEU A 169 13.13 -17.02 -5.34
CA LEU A 169 12.16 -16.15 -5.98
C LEU A 169 12.37 -14.71 -5.52
N ILE A 170 12.48 -13.78 -6.46
CA ILE A 170 12.52 -12.34 -6.21
C ILE A 170 11.32 -11.74 -6.96
N CYS A 171 10.48 -11.00 -6.25
CA CYS A 171 9.20 -10.50 -6.72
C CYS A 171 9.07 -8.99 -6.52
N THR A 172 8.15 -8.39 -7.27
CA THR A 172 7.61 -7.04 -7.06
C THR A 172 6.26 -6.96 -7.80
N TRP A 173 5.45 -5.93 -7.59
CA TRP A 173 4.29 -5.64 -8.44
C TRP A 173 4.52 -4.38 -9.27
N HIS A 174 4.04 -4.37 -10.51
CA HIS A 174 4.27 -3.25 -11.42
C HIS A 174 3.04 -2.43 -11.75
N ASP A 175 1.84 -2.87 -11.38
CA ASP A 175 0.66 -2.04 -11.50
C ASP A 175 0.64 -0.92 -10.43
N SER A 176 -0.18 0.09 -10.67
CA SER A 176 -0.44 1.18 -9.72
C SER A 176 -1.94 1.42 -9.61
N ALA A 177 -2.35 2.09 -8.54
CA ALA A 177 -3.73 2.53 -8.37
C ALA A 177 -4.21 3.36 -9.58
N PRO A 178 -5.53 3.38 -9.85
CA PRO A 178 -6.11 4.31 -10.81
C PRO A 178 -5.66 5.75 -10.55
N GLU A 179 -5.35 6.49 -11.61
CA GLU A 179 -4.94 7.92 -11.56
C GLU A 179 -3.58 8.21 -10.91
N SER A 180 -2.97 7.25 -10.20
CA SER A 180 -1.65 7.39 -9.62
C SER A 180 -0.52 7.03 -10.61
N PRO A 181 0.45 7.92 -10.88
CA PRO A 181 1.63 7.58 -11.65
C PRO A 181 2.43 6.45 -10.99
N GLY A 182 2.33 6.28 -9.67
CA GLY A 182 2.83 5.11 -8.97
C GLY A 182 4.36 5.04 -8.91
N ALA A 183 5.03 6.16 -8.67
CA ALA A 183 6.49 6.23 -8.58
C ALA A 183 7.02 5.49 -7.35
N GLY A 184 6.59 5.88 -6.16
CA GLY A 184 6.82 5.21 -4.90
C GLY A 184 6.02 3.91 -4.79
N ASN A 185 4.73 3.88 -5.18
CA ASN A 185 3.92 2.65 -5.19
C ASN A 185 3.53 2.20 -6.62
N ASN A 186 4.26 1.31 -7.27
CA ASN A 186 5.50 0.66 -6.82
C ASN A 186 6.60 0.66 -7.90
N ALA A 187 6.76 1.74 -8.66
CA ALA A 187 7.88 1.83 -9.60
C ALA A 187 9.25 1.82 -8.88
N SER A 188 9.30 2.26 -7.62
CA SER A 188 10.47 2.21 -6.74
C SER A 188 10.94 0.76 -6.52
N GLY A 189 10.04 -0.12 -6.07
CA GLY A 189 10.30 -1.55 -5.91
C GLY A 189 10.64 -2.22 -7.24
N VAL A 190 9.99 -1.84 -8.35
CA VAL A 190 10.35 -2.33 -9.70
C VAL A 190 11.75 -1.88 -10.12
N SER A 191 12.18 -0.68 -9.72
CA SER A 191 13.51 -0.16 -10.03
C SER A 191 14.59 -0.92 -9.29
N VAL A 192 14.41 -1.15 -7.98
CA VAL A 192 15.27 -2.03 -7.17
C VAL A 192 15.31 -3.43 -7.77
N PHE A 193 14.15 -4.01 -8.08
CA PHE A 193 14.02 -5.33 -8.71
C PHE A 193 14.83 -5.47 -10.01
N LEU A 194 14.73 -4.48 -10.92
CA LEU A 194 15.42 -4.51 -12.21
C LEU A 194 16.94 -4.34 -12.05
N GLU A 195 17.38 -3.53 -11.10
CA GLU A 195 18.80 -3.29 -10.85
C GLU A 195 19.45 -4.48 -10.14
N THR A 196 18.78 -5.07 -9.16
CA THR A 196 19.18 -6.36 -8.57
C THR A 196 19.28 -7.44 -9.66
N ALA A 197 18.32 -7.52 -10.59
CA ALA A 197 18.39 -8.47 -11.70
C ALA A 197 19.61 -8.25 -12.60
N ARG A 198 19.99 -6.99 -12.86
CA ARG A 198 21.19 -6.65 -13.64
C ARG A 198 22.44 -7.14 -12.95
N ILE A 199 22.64 -6.77 -11.69
CA ILE A 199 23.85 -7.12 -10.92
C ILE A 199 23.98 -8.64 -10.78
N LEU A 200 22.91 -9.31 -10.37
CA LEU A 200 22.92 -10.77 -10.19
C LEU A 200 23.11 -11.55 -11.50
N SER A 201 22.82 -10.96 -12.67
CA SER A 201 23.04 -11.61 -13.96
C SER A 201 24.54 -11.87 -14.25
N GLY A 202 25.42 -11.05 -13.69
CA GLY A 202 26.88 -11.16 -13.86
C GLY A 202 27.53 -12.24 -12.99
N LEU A 203 26.88 -12.64 -11.90
CA LEU A 203 27.47 -13.55 -10.90
C LEU A 203 27.31 -15.02 -11.30
N PRO A 204 28.26 -15.92 -11.00
CA PRO A 204 28.06 -17.36 -11.12
C PRO A 204 26.99 -17.82 -10.14
N THR A 205 26.26 -18.90 -10.49
CA THR A 205 25.25 -19.43 -9.57
C THR A 205 24.98 -20.91 -9.79
N ASP A 206 24.80 -21.63 -8.68
CA ASP A 206 24.28 -23.00 -8.62
C ASP A 206 22.77 -23.04 -8.30
N THR A 207 22.15 -21.88 -8.11
CA THR A 207 20.76 -21.70 -7.67
C THR A 207 19.91 -21.19 -8.83
N GLU A 208 18.69 -21.72 -8.99
CA GLU A 208 17.73 -21.25 -9.97
C GLU A 208 17.12 -19.93 -9.46
N VAL A 209 17.46 -18.81 -10.10
CA VAL A 209 16.95 -17.47 -9.72
C VAL A 209 15.78 -17.08 -10.61
N ARG A 210 14.64 -16.78 -10.00
CA ARG A 210 13.42 -16.34 -10.68
C ARG A 210 13.09 -14.92 -10.28
N PHE A 211 13.02 -14.03 -11.27
CA PHE A 211 12.54 -12.67 -11.13
C PHE A 211 11.10 -12.60 -11.67
N VAL A 212 10.14 -12.26 -10.80
CA VAL A 212 8.73 -12.19 -11.19
C VAL A 212 8.15 -10.82 -10.87
N SER A 213 7.78 -10.07 -11.91
CA SER A 213 7.00 -8.86 -11.76
C SER A 213 5.51 -9.19 -11.89
N LEU A 214 4.77 -8.91 -10.83
CA LEU A 214 3.38 -9.29 -10.59
C LEU A 214 2.43 -8.16 -11.02
N SER A 215 1.22 -8.54 -11.38
CA SER A 215 0.15 -7.65 -11.82
C SER A 215 -1.09 -7.82 -10.95
N ALA A 216 -1.96 -6.81 -10.92
CA ALA A 216 -3.20 -6.78 -10.17
C ALA A 216 -2.99 -6.88 -8.65
N HIS A 217 -2.06 -6.07 -8.13
CA HIS A 217 -1.82 -5.88 -6.70
C HIS A 217 -3.08 -5.38 -5.99
N GLU A 218 -3.69 -4.31 -6.51
CA GLU A 218 -4.93 -3.69 -5.99
C GLU A 218 -6.15 -4.62 -6.02
N LYS A 219 -6.03 -5.79 -6.65
CA LYS A 219 -7.07 -6.82 -6.73
C LYS A 219 -6.69 -8.04 -5.87
N ASP A 220 -6.37 -7.77 -4.61
CA ASP A 220 -5.94 -8.74 -3.60
C ASP A 220 -4.72 -9.58 -4.04
N ALA A 221 -3.71 -8.93 -4.61
CA ALA A 221 -2.47 -9.57 -5.11
C ALA A 221 -2.73 -10.75 -6.06
N LEU A 222 -3.69 -10.60 -6.99
CA LEU A 222 -4.14 -11.69 -7.87
C LEU A 222 -2.99 -12.29 -8.70
N GLY A 223 -2.09 -11.47 -9.22
CA GLY A 223 -0.92 -11.95 -9.98
C GLY A 223 -0.03 -12.88 -9.16
N ALA A 224 0.17 -12.58 -7.87
CA ALA A 224 0.91 -13.44 -6.95
C ALA A 224 0.19 -14.79 -6.78
N GLY A 225 -1.12 -14.75 -6.61
CA GLY A 225 -1.95 -15.95 -6.47
C GLY A 225 -1.90 -16.84 -7.70
N ILE A 226 -1.98 -16.26 -8.90
CA ILE A 226 -1.88 -16.98 -10.18
C ILE A 226 -0.49 -17.62 -10.34
N TYR A 227 0.58 -16.90 -9.98
CA TYR A 227 1.93 -17.44 -10.05
C TYR A 227 2.13 -18.59 -9.05
N ALA A 228 1.79 -18.39 -7.77
CA ALA A 228 1.95 -19.38 -6.72
C ALA A 228 1.12 -20.65 -6.99
N LYS A 229 -0.12 -20.50 -7.46
CA LYS A 229 -0.99 -21.62 -7.89
C LYS A 229 -0.40 -22.41 -9.06
N GLY A 230 0.36 -21.74 -9.94
CA GLY A 230 1.02 -22.35 -11.09
C GLY A 230 2.22 -23.22 -10.74
N LEU A 231 2.78 -23.10 -9.53
CA LEU A 231 3.95 -23.87 -9.11
C LEU A 231 3.61 -25.34 -8.87
N SER A 232 4.38 -26.22 -9.49
CA SER A 232 4.32 -27.66 -9.22
C SER A 232 4.71 -27.98 -7.77
N LYS A 233 4.32 -29.16 -7.28
CA LYS A 233 4.73 -29.62 -5.94
C LYS A 233 6.26 -29.63 -5.81
N ARG A 234 6.96 -30.11 -6.83
CA ARG A 234 8.44 -30.17 -6.85
C ARG A 234 9.06 -28.78 -6.82
N GLU A 235 8.54 -27.82 -7.56
CA GLU A 235 9.05 -26.45 -7.49
C GLU A 235 8.87 -25.83 -6.10
N ARG A 236 7.71 -26.05 -5.46
CA ARG A 236 7.47 -25.58 -4.08
C ARG A 236 8.43 -26.19 -3.07
N GLU A 237 8.76 -27.47 -3.20
CA GLU A 237 9.74 -28.14 -2.34
C GLU A 237 11.17 -27.59 -2.53
N ARG A 238 11.54 -27.20 -3.77
CA ARG A 238 12.87 -26.61 -4.07
C ARG A 238 12.97 -25.12 -3.72
N LEU A 239 11.85 -24.44 -3.54
CA LEU A 239 11.80 -23.00 -3.29
C LEU A 239 12.20 -22.69 -1.85
N ILE A 240 13.31 -21.95 -1.69
CA ILE A 240 13.88 -21.61 -0.37
C ILE A 240 13.30 -20.33 0.22
N GLY A 241 12.53 -19.59 -0.56
CA GLY A 241 11.72 -18.46 -0.14
C GLY A 241 11.51 -17.44 -1.24
N VAL A 242 10.76 -16.38 -0.93
CA VAL A 242 10.54 -15.23 -1.78
C VAL A 242 10.95 -13.94 -1.09
N ILE A 243 11.71 -13.10 -1.81
CA ILE A 243 11.93 -11.69 -1.47
C ILE A 243 10.97 -10.87 -2.32
N THR A 244 10.12 -10.05 -1.73
CA THR A 244 9.21 -9.15 -2.46
C THR A 244 9.62 -7.70 -2.23
N PHE A 245 9.84 -6.92 -3.28
CA PHE A 245 10.05 -5.48 -3.16
C PHE A 245 8.71 -4.75 -3.17
N GLY A 246 8.35 -4.20 -2.01
CA GLY A 246 7.23 -3.27 -1.87
C GLY A 246 7.67 -1.82 -2.10
N PRO A 247 6.79 -0.85 -1.79
CA PRO A 247 7.13 0.56 -1.88
C PRO A 247 8.34 0.87 -0.99
N CYS A 248 9.26 1.66 -1.52
CA CYS A 248 10.48 2.03 -0.82
C CYS A 248 11.05 3.35 -1.33
N GLY A 249 11.84 4.01 -0.49
CA GLY A 249 12.57 5.22 -0.86
C GLY A 249 11.70 6.46 -0.99
N ALA A 250 10.47 6.47 -0.47
CA ALA A 250 9.73 7.73 -0.42
C ALA A 250 10.47 8.74 0.48
N VAL A 251 10.53 10.01 0.03
CA VAL A 251 11.30 11.07 0.71
C VAL A 251 10.69 11.52 2.04
N ASP A 252 9.41 11.19 2.24
CA ASP A 252 8.58 11.55 3.40
C ASP A 252 8.45 10.40 4.41
N THR A 253 9.34 9.41 4.36
CA THR A 253 9.36 8.34 5.33
C THR A 253 10.77 7.82 5.56
N GLU A 254 11.01 7.35 6.78
CA GLU A 254 12.29 6.80 7.16
C GLU A 254 12.20 5.31 7.50
N GLY A 255 13.30 4.61 7.21
CA GLY A 255 13.52 3.24 7.65
C GLY A 255 12.99 2.19 6.68
N THR A 256 13.89 1.29 6.28
CA THR A 256 13.54 0.04 5.60
C THR A 256 13.27 -1.05 6.63
N VAL A 257 12.23 -1.86 6.38
CA VAL A 257 11.80 -2.96 7.24
C VAL A 257 11.70 -4.26 6.45
N LEU A 258 11.72 -5.37 7.20
CA LEU A 258 11.47 -6.71 6.71
C LEU A 258 10.05 -7.12 7.10
N ALA A 259 9.12 -7.00 6.17
CA ALA A 259 7.72 -7.29 6.41
C ALA A 259 7.39 -8.76 6.15
N THR A 260 6.80 -9.45 7.13
CA THR A 260 6.37 -10.86 7.03
C THR A 260 4.91 -11.02 7.45
N GLN A 261 4.29 -12.15 7.12
CA GLN A 261 2.87 -12.43 7.39
C GLN A 261 2.52 -12.34 8.89
N ASP A 262 3.42 -12.80 9.76
CA ASP A 262 3.26 -12.87 11.21
C ASP A 262 4.15 -11.88 11.97
N GLY A 263 5.12 -11.25 11.31
CA GLY A 263 6.12 -10.37 11.92
C GLY A 263 7.33 -11.12 12.47
N GLU A 264 7.41 -12.43 12.25
CA GLU A 264 8.50 -13.28 12.73
C GLU A 264 9.62 -13.39 11.68
N GLY A 265 10.77 -13.88 12.16
CA GLY A 265 11.97 -14.06 11.35
C GLY A 265 11.86 -15.15 10.30
N THR A 266 12.52 -14.96 9.15
CA THR A 266 12.65 -15.98 8.10
C THR A 266 14.10 -16.10 7.68
N MET A 267 14.50 -17.27 7.15
CA MET A 267 15.86 -17.49 6.62
C MET A 267 16.36 -16.36 5.72
N LEU A 268 15.53 -15.91 4.76
CA LEU A 268 15.88 -14.83 3.85
C LEU A 268 15.89 -13.47 4.55
N GLY A 269 14.94 -13.21 5.45
CA GLY A 269 14.90 -11.98 6.23
C GLY A 269 16.13 -11.84 7.15
N ASP A 270 16.58 -12.92 7.78
CA ASP A 270 17.75 -12.87 8.66
C ASP A 270 19.03 -12.57 7.87
N LEU A 271 19.17 -13.17 6.68
CA LEU A 271 20.26 -12.86 5.75
C LEU A 271 20.21 -11.40 5.29
N LEU A 272 19.03 -10.86 5.02
CA LEU A 272 18.86 -9.44 4.64
C LEU A 272 19.18 -8.50 5.81
N SER A 273 18.76 -8.84 7.04
CA SER A 273 19.03 -8.06 8.24
C SER A 273 20.53 -8.04 8.58
N ASP A 274 21.22 -9.18 8.46
CA ASP A 274 22.68 -9.25 8.63
C ASP A 274 23.43 -8.51 7.51
N ALA A 275 22.94 -8.57 6.28
CA ALA A 275 23.50 -7.80 5.16
C ALA A 275 23.30 -6.29 5.35
N SER A 276 22.15 -5.85 5.85
CA SER A 276 21.88 -4.42 6.05
C SER A 276 22.80 -3.83 7.13
N ASP A 277 23.11 -4.61 8.17
CA ASP A 277 24.09 -4.22 9.20
C ASP A 277 25.48 -4.03 8.60
N SER A 278 25.85 -4.89 7.66
CA SER A 278 27.15 -4.83 6.98
C SER A 278 27.25 -3.67 5.99
N VAL A 279 26.19 -3.38 5.23
CA VAL A 279 26.16 -2.31 4.21
C VAL A 279 25.92 -0.94 4.83
N MET A 280 24.94 -0.83 5.73
CA MET A 280 24.43 0.44 6.24
C MET A 280 24.79 0.71 7.70
N GLY A 281 25.40 -0.25 8.41
CA GLY A 281 25.70 -0.12 9.84
C GLY A 281 24.48 -0.22 10.76
N SER A 282 23.33 -0.70 10.24
CA SER A 282 22.11 -0.92 11.01
C SER A 282 21.28 -2.08 10.46
N ARG A 283 20.67 -2.83 11.38
CA ARG A 283 19.80 -3.97 11.05
C ARG A 283 18.41 -3.49 10.66
N TRP A 284 17.89 -3.99 9.54
CA TRP A 284 16.48 -3.86 9.22
C TRP A 284 15.65 -4.70 10.19
N GLU A 285 14.61 -4.07 10.74
CA GLU A 285 13.72 -4.67 11.73
C GLU A 285 12.54 -5.39 11.07
N TYR A 286 12.04 -6.42 11.73
CA TYR A 286 10.85 -7.12 11.29
C TYR A 286 9.57 -6.33 11.59
N GLN A 287 8.60 -6.40 10.69
CA GLN A 287 7.27 -5.84 10.86
C GLN A 287 6.20 -6.83 10.40
N LYS A 288 5.13 -6.97 11.17
CA LYS A 288 3.97 -7.77 10.76
C LYS A 288 3.16 -7.03 9.69
N ARG A 289 3.05 -7.60 8.49
CA ARG A 289 2.16 -7.14 7.40
C ARG A 289 1.41 -8.32 6.80
N PRO A 290 0.22 -8.66 7.34
CA PRO A 290 -0.54 -9.81 6.90
C PRO A 290 -1.33 -9.51 5.61
N GLY A 291 -1.54 -10.53 4.78
CA GLY A 291 -2.28 -10.39 3.52
C GLY A 291 -1.40 -10.02 2.33
N MET A 292 -2.04 -9.65 1.22
CA MET A 292 -1.36 -9.31 -0.05
C MET A 292 -0.32 -10.36 -0.45
N GLU A 293 0.82 -9.99 -1.03
CA GLU A 293 1.85 -10.93 -1.48
C GLU A 293 2.34 -11.83 -0.33
N ASN A 294 2.62 -11.27 0.85
CA ASN A 294 3.08 -12.03 2.02
C ASN A 294 2.10 -13.14 2.38
N GLY A 295 0.83 -12.78 2.52
CA GLY A 295 -0.24 -13.69 2.84
C GLY A 295 -0.54 -14.71 1.73
N VAL A 296 -0.48 -14.27 0.48
CA VAL A 296 -0.65 -15.16 -0.67
C VAL A 296 0.44 -16.22 -0.67
N PHE A 297 1.72 -15.85 -0.61
CA PHE A 297 2.81 -16.83 -0.60
C PHE A 297 2.76 -17.74 0.65
N ALA A 298 2.51 -17.16 1.82
CA ALA A 298 2.31 -17.92 3.06
C ALA A 298 1.19 -18.97 2.92
N SER A 299 0.06 -18.63 2.27
CA SER A 299 -1.04 -19.57 2.04
C SER A 299 -0.67 -20.76 1.14
N TYR A 300 0.42 -20.66 0.36
CA TYR A 300 0.98 -21.76 -0.43
C TYR A 300 2.16 -22.47 0.28
N ALA A 301 2.38 -22.19 1.57
CA ALA A 301 3.51 -22.63 2.38
C ALA A 301 4.87 -22.19 1.81
N ILE A 302 4.90 -21.00 1.20
CA ILE A 302 6.13 -20.39 0.67
C ILE A 302 6.60 -19.33 1.67
N PRO A 303 7.83 -19.45 2.21
CA PRO A 303 8.42 -18.40 3.06
C PRO A 303 8.52 -17.09 2.30
N SER A 304 7.99 -16.00 2.86
CA SER A 304 7.98 -14.69 2.20
C SER A 304 8.47 -13.60 3.12
N VAL A 305 9.39 -12.79 2.62
CA VAL A 305 9.80 -11.53 3.23
C VAL A 305 9.65 -10.41 2.21
N GLN A 306 8.98 -9.34 2.61
CA GLN A 306 8.90 -8.11 1.85
C GLN A 306 9.97 -7.13 2.36
N VAL A 307 10.74 -6.55 1.44
CA VAL A 307 11.62 -5.42 1.70
C VAL A 307 10.87 -4.17 1.26
N GLY A 308 10.71 -3.20 2.16
CA GLY A 308 9.99 -1.96 1.89
C GLY A 308 10.18 -0.95 3.00
N GLN A 309 9.58 0.22 2.86
CA GLN A 309 9.58 1.26 3.89
C GLN A 309 8.67 0.94 5.06
N ARG A 310 8.94 1.49 6.25
CA ARG A 310 8.19 1.23 7.50
C ARG A 310 6.74 1.71 7.45
N GLN A 311 6.49 2.85 6.83
CA GLN A 311 5.18 3.50 6.70
C GLN A 311 4.96 3.89 5.25
N ASP A 312 3.74 3.84 4.77
CA ASP A 312 3.42 4.29 3.42
C ASP A 312 3.46 5.82 3.32
N SER A 313 3.83 6.32 2.14
CA SER A 313 3.86 7.77 1.88
C SER A 313 2.45 8.31 1.68
N PHE A 314 2.27 9.58 2.02
CA PHE A 314 1.03 10.29 1.72
C PHE A 314 0.76 10.41 0.22
N ASP A 315 1.77 10.30 -0.64
CA ASP A 315 1.56 10.42 -2.09
C ASP A 315 0.98 9.15 -2.71
N PHE A 316 1.15 7.98 -2.06
CA PHE A 316 0.80 6.69 -2.65
C PHE A 316 -0.68 6.59 -3.04
N GLY A 317 -0.92 6.06 -4.23
CA GLY A 317 -2.27 5.92 -4.78
C GLY A 317 -2.91 7.25 -5.20
N THR A 318 -2.19 8.37 -5.14
CA THR A 318 -2.64 9.67 -5.62
C THR A 318 -1.89 10.09 -6.90
N PRO A 319 -2.36 11.11 -7.62
CA PRO A 319 -1.63 11.71 -8.73
C PRO A 319 -0.26 12.32 -8.38
N LEU A 320 0.02 12.52 -7.09
CA LEU A 320 1.27 13.07 -6.57
C LEU A 320 2.37 12.03 -6.40
N ASP A 321 2.07 10.75 -6.63
CA ASP A 321 3.04 9.67 -6.59
C ASP A 321 3.98 9.72 -7.82
N THR A 322 4.87 10.72 -7.84
CA THR A 322 5.74 11.10 -8.96
C THR A 322 7.22 10.83 -8.65
N ALA A 323 8.06 10.78 -9.69
CA ALA A 323 9.44 10.31 -9.56
C ALA A 323 10.32 11.16 -8.60
N ASP A 324 9.96 12.42 -8.39
CA ASP A 324 10.63 13.36 -7.50
C ASP A 324 10.34 13.12 -6.01
N THR A 325 9.34 12.30 -5.68
CA THR A 325 9.04 11.90 -4.30
C THR A 325 9.81 10.65 -3.86
N VAL A 326 10.74 10.15 -4.70
CA VAL A 326 11.53 8.95 -4.44
C VAL A 326 13.03 9.24 -4.42
N ASP A 327 13.69 8.92 -3.30
CA ASP A 327 15.14 9.00 -3.13
C ASP A 327 15.87 7.79 -3.74
N ALA A 328 16.60 8.04 -4.82
CA ALA A 328 17.40 7.04 -5.52
C ALA A 328 18.61 6.52 -4.71
N GLU A 329 19.11 7.28 -3.73
CA GLU A 329 20.21 6.81 -2.86
C GLU A 329 19.69 5.74 -1.90
N CYS A 330 18.54 5.97 -1.27
CA CYS A 330 17.83 4.95 -0.50
C CYS A 330 17.59 3.67 -1.31
N LEU A 331 17.12 3.78 -2.56
CA LEU A 331 16.97 2.61 -3.44
C LEU A 331 18.29 1.89 -3.71
N SER A 332 19.39 2.64 -3.84
CA SER A 332 20.72 2.07 -4.09
C SER A 332 21.19 1.23 -2.90
N ASN A 333 21.01 1.74 -1.67
CA ASN A 333 21.34 1.01 -0.45
C ASN A 333 20.54 -0.29 -0.29
N ILE A 334 19.28 -0.29 -0.71
CA ILE A 334 18.44 -1.50 -0.73
C ILE A 334 18.99 -2.52 -1.74
N VAL A 335 19.34 -2.07 -2.95
CA VAL A 335 19.94 -2.94 -3.98
C VAL A 335 21.23 -3.57 -3.47
N ASP A 336 22.14 -2.79 -2.90
CA ASP A 336 23.43 -3.29 -2.38
C ASP A 336 23.23 -4.32 -1.28
N THR A 337 22.34 -4.03 -0.33
CA THR A 337 21.99 -4.94 0.77
C THR A 337 21.44 -6.27 0.25
N VAL A 338 20.50 -6.23 -0.70
CA VAL A 338 19.90 -7.44 -1.26
C VAL A 338 20.91 -8.21 -2.10
N CYS A 339 21.71 -7.54 -2.92
CA CYS A 339 22.76 -8.18 -3.71
C CYS A 339 23.80 -8.84 -2.80
N GLN A 340 24.19 -8.23 -1.68
CA GLN A 340 25.07 -8.85 -0.70
C GLN A 340 24.45 -10.12 -0.10
N ALA A 341 23.20 -10.07 0.36
CA ALA A 341 22.52 -11.25 0.92
C ALA A 341 22.36 -12.37 -0.11
N VAL A 342 21.89 -12.04 -1.31
CA VAL A 342 21.55 -13.00 -2.36
C VAL A 342 22.79 -13.59 -3.03
N SER A 343 23.88 -12.82 -3.20
CA SER A 343 25.14 -13.36 -3.74
C SER A 343 25.72 -14.46 -2.85
N GLY A 344 25.53 -14.38 -1.53
CA GLY A 344 25.88 -15.45 -0.60
C GLY A 344 25.09 -16.74 -0.87
N ILE A 345 23.80 -16.64 -1.14
CA ILE A 345 22.94 -17.79 -1.50
C ILE A 345 23.34 -18.38 -2.85
N MET A 346 23.65 -17.51 -3.83
CA MET A 346 24.00 -17.92 -5.19
C MET A 346 25.39 -18.53 -5.31
N SER A 347 26.25 -18.42 -4.30
CA SER A 347 27.61 -18.94 -4.34
C SER A 347 27.63 -20.46 -4.47
N VAL A 348 28.49 -20.97 -5.36
CA VAL A 348 28.71 -22.42 -5.55
C VAL A 348 29.27 -23.14 -4.31
N ASP A 349 29.77 -22.38 -3.34
CA ASP A 349 30.27 -22.90 -2.06
C ASP A 349 29.17 -22.99 -0.99
N THR A 350 27.99 -22.41 -1.25
CA THR A 350 26.89 -22.41 -0.31
C THR A 350 26.09 -23.70 -0.46
N PRO A 351 25.91 -24.50 0.62
CA PRO A 351 25.09 -25.70 0.54
C PRO A 351 23.62 -25.32 0.34
N SER A 352 22.82 -26.26 -0.19
CA SER A 352 21.38 -26.08 -0.33
C SER A 352 20.73 -25.59 0.98
N MET A 353 19.97 -24.51 0.86
CA MET A 353 19.32 -23.81 1.96
C MET A 353 17.91 -24.34 2.24
N ARG A 354 17.42 -25.33 1.47
CA ARG A 354 16.08 -25.93 1.62
C ARG A 354 15.79 -26.38 3.04
N ALA A 355 16.69 -27.14 3.64
CA ALA A 355 16.45 -27.71 4.96
C ALA A 355 16.27 -26.61 6.01
N LYS A 356 17.08 -25.54 5.93
CA LYS A 356 16.96 -24.37 6.80
C LYS A 356 15.65 -23.60 6.54
N ALA A 357 15.39 -23.27 5.28
CA ALA A 357 14.20 -22.53 4.86
C ALA A 357 12.89 -23.18 5.30
N HIS A 358 12.75 -24.49 5.04
CA HIS A 358 11.54 -25.26 5.38
C HIS A 358 11.42 -25.57 6.87
N TYR A 359 12.53 -25.58 7.62
CA TYR A 359 12.50 -25.73 9.07
C TYR A 359 12.00 -24.46 9.76
N GLU A 360 12.54 -23.30 9.39
CA GLU A 360 12.18 -22.00 9.98
C GLU A 360 10.76 -21.55 9.60
N ASN A 361 10.22 -22.07 8.50
CA ASN A 361 8.90 -21.69 7.97
C ASN A 361 7.98 -22.90 7.81
N ASN A 362 7.92 -23.77 8.82
CA ASN A 362 7.13 -25.00 8.73
C ASN A 362 5.62 -24.72 8.89
N TRP A 363 4.98 -24.28 7.81
CA TRP A 363 3.52 -24.07 7.73
C TRP A 363 2.70 -25.35 7.93
N ASN A 364 3.30 -26.55 7.87
CA ASN A 364 2.57 -27.81 8.07
C ASN A 364 2.09 -28.00 9.52
N THR A 365 2.74 -27.35 10.48
CA THR A 365 2.36 -27.38 11.91
C THR A 365 1.71 -26.09 12.37
N PHE A 366 1.62 -25.08 11.50
CA PHE A 366 1.04 -23.80 11.83
C PHE A 366 -0.46 -23.95 12.05
N LEU A 367 -0.90 -23.70 13.28
CA LEU A 367 -2.29 -23.66 13.66
C LEU A 367 -2.65 -22.22 13.97
N TYR A 368 -3.33 -21.56 13.03
CA TYR A 368 -3.75 -20.18 13.19
C TYR A 368 -4.64 -20.05 14.43
N SER A 369 -4.38 -19.01 15.23
CA SER A 369 -5.22 -18.64 16.36
C SER A 369 -5.93 -17.34 16.03
N GLN A 370 -7.25 -17.39 15.88
CA GLN A 370 -8.06 -16.18 15.74
C GLN A 370 -8.04 -15.46 17.09
N PRO A 371 -7.43 -14.27 17.18
CA PRO A 371 -7.46 -13.47 18.40
C PRO A 371 -8.90 -13.11 18.75
N PRO A 372 -9.27 -13.15 20.04
CA PRO A 372 -10.57 -12.63 20.48
C PRO A 372 -10.77 -11.20 20.01
N GLN A 373 -11.99 -10.86 19.60
CA GLN A 373 -12.35 -9.53 19.10
C GLN A 373 -11.53 -9.04 17.89
N GLN A 374 -10.72 -9.89 17.26
CA GLN A 374 -10.24 -9.58 15.92
C GLN A 374 -11.42 -9.69 14.95
N ARG A 375 -11.62 -8.63 14.17
CA ARG A 375 -12.69 -8.57 13.18
C ARG A 375 -12.52 -9.63 12.10
N ILE A 376 -13.62 -10.26 11.72
CA ILE A 376 -13.70 -11.14 10.56
C ILE A 376 -14.04 -10.28 9.34
N PRO A 377 -13.32 -10.41 8.21
CA PRO A 377 -13.54 -9.59 7.02
C PRO A 377 -14.76 -10.09 6.21
N PHE A 378 -15.96 -10.02 6.78
CA PHE A 378 -17.21 -10.35 6.08
C PHE A 378 -17.38 -9.52 4.81
N GLY A 379 -17.89 -10.10 3.72
CA GLY A 379 -17.95 -9.44 2.41
C GLY A 379 -16.70 -9.66 1.55
N SER A 380 -15.55 -10.00 2.15
CA SER A 380 -14.32 -10.29 1.41
C SER A 380 -14.40 -11.57 0.57
N SER A 381 -13.54 -11.65 -0.45
CA SER A 381 -13.38 -12.84 -1.28
C SER A 381 -12.64 -13.97 -0.54
N ALA A 382 -12.86 -15.22 -0.97
CA ALA A 382 -12.15 -16.36 -0.40
C ALA A 382 -10.62 -16.28 -0.58
N ARG A 383 -10.18 -15.60 -1.65
CA ARG A 383 -8.75 -15.34 -1.90
C ARG A 383 -8.19 -14.38 -0.86
N ARG A 384 -8.86 -13.24 -0.65
CA ARG A 384 -8.47 -12.24 0.35
C ARG A 384 -8.42 -12.83 1.75
N LEU A 385 -9.42 -13.61 2.15
CA LEU A 385 -9.42 -14.28 3.45
C LEU A 385 -8.19 -15.19 3.61
N GLN A 386 -7.91 -16.06 2.64
CA GLN A 386 -6.77 -16.98 2.74
C GLN A 386 -5.43 -16.24 2.81
N ALA A 387 -5.29 -15.13 2.07
CA ALA A 387 -4.12 -14.28 2.18
C ALA A 387 -4.03 -13.63 3.57
N LEU A 388 -5.10 -13.02 4.08
CA LEU A 388 -5.12 -12.40 5.41
C LEU A 388 -4.75 -13.39 6.52
N LEU A 389 -5.24 -14.63 6.44
CA LEU A 389 -4.91 -15.69 7.39
C LEU A 389 -3.52 -16.29 7.17
N GLY A 390 -2.97 -16.16 5.96
CA GLY A 390 -1.70 -16.78 5.56
C GLY A 390 -1.74 -18.30 5.48
N ILE A 391 -2.94 -18.92 5.44
CA ILE A 391 -3.11 -20.37 5.41
C ILE A 391 -4.07 -20.80 4.29
N PRO A 392 -3.82 -21.96 3.65
CA PRO A 392 -4.70 -22.47 2.61
C PRO A 392 -6.02 -23.00 3.19
N GLY A 393 -7.13 -22.58 2.61
CA GLY A 393 -8.45 -23.13 2.90
C GLY A 393 -8.73 -24.39 2.09
N LYS A 394 -9.33 -25.41 2.72
CA LYS A 394 -9.81 -26.60 1.99
C LYS A 394 -11.22 -26.32 1.46
N LEU A 395 -11.37 -26.13 0.15
CA LEU A 395 -12.68 -26.04 -0.48
C LEU A 395 -13.46 -27.33 -0.26
N ALA A 396 -14.56 -27.25 0.46
CA ALA A 396 -15.33 -28.38 0.94
C ALA A 396 -16.70 -28.53 0.25
N VAL A 397 -17.30 -27.43 -0.20
CA VAL A 397 -18.61 -27.42 -0.89
C VAL A 397 -18.60 -26.29 -1.93
N VAL A 398 -19.17 -26.59 -3.10
CA VAL A 398 -19.63 -25.61 -4.08
C VAL A 398 -21.10 -25.94 -4.35
N ASN A 399 -22.01 -25.05 -3.99
CA ASN A 399 -23.45 -25.23 -4.18
C ASN A 399 -24.09 -23.93 -4.68
N ARG A 400 -25.41 -23.90 -4.82
CA ARG A 400 -26.18 -22.68 -5.05
C ARG A 400 -27.32 -22.54 -4.04
N ASP A 401 -27.62 -21.31 -3.65
CA ASP A 401 -28.75 -21.02 -2.78
C ASP A 401 -30.10 -21.10 -3.54
N SER A 402 -31.21 -20.87 -2.85
CA SER A 402 -32.55 -20.90 -3.46
C SER A 402 -32.77 -19.81 -4.53
N LYS A 403 -31.93 -18.77 -4.56
CA LYS A 403 -31.91 -17.69 -5.55
C LYS A 403 -30.89 -17.95 -6.66
N ASN A 404 -30.31 -19.16 -6.70
CA ASN A 404 -29.30 -19.59 -7.65
C ASN A 404 -27.96 -18.81 -7.53
N ARG A 405 -27.64 -18.22 -6.38
CA ARG A 405 -26.32 -17.60 -6.12
C ARG A 405 -25.31 -18.67 -5.70
N PRO A 406 -24.04 -18.61 -6.14
CA PRO A 406 -23.03 -19.58 -5.73
C PRO A 406 -22.75 -19.50 -4.23
N ILE A 407 -22.57 -20.66 -3.59
CA ILE A 407 -22.11 -20.81 -2.22
C ILE A 407 -20.84 -21.66 -2.23
N GLU A 408 -19.73 -21.09 -1.77
CA GLU A 408 -18.50 -21.83 -1.51
C GLU A 408 -18.29 -21.98 -0.01
N ARG A 409 -17.73 -23.12 0.42
CA ARG A 409 -17.33 -23.35 1.81
C ARG A 409 -15.88 -23.73 1.91
N TYR A 410 -15.07 -22.91 2.58
CA TYR A 410 -13.67 -23.21 2.89
C TYR A 410 -13.54 -23.64 4.35
N ARG A 411 -12.85 -24.75 4.59
CA ARG A 411 -12.61 -25.28 5.93
C ARG A 411 -11.17 -25.05 6.36
N PHE A 412 -11.02 -24.59 7.60
CA PHE A 412 -9.76 -24.37 8.28
C PHE A 412 -9.75 -25.08 9.64
N SER A 413 -8.56 -25.45 10.11
CA SER A 413 -8.33 -25.85 11.48
C SER A 413 -7.68 -24.67 12.20
N MET A 414 -8.28 -24.17 13.27
CA MET A 414 -7.82 -22.97 13.95
C MET A 414 -8.29 -22.89 15.39
N LYS A 415 -7.52 -22.22 16.24
CA LYS A 415 -7.89 -21.89 17.62
C LYS A 415 -8.79 -20.66 17.63
N TRP A 416 -9.76 -20.63 18.54
CA TRP A 416 -10.70 -19.53 18.70
C TRP A 416 -10.90 -19.18 20.16
N PHE A 417 -11.29 -17.94 20.42
CA PHE A 417 -11.66 -17.45 21.75
C PHE A 417 -10.53 -17.62 22.80
N GLY A 418 -9.27 -17.72 22.37
CA GLY A 418 -8.14 -17.99 23.26
C GLY A 418 -8.10 -19.43 23.81
N MET A 419 -8.83 -20.36 23.20
CA MET A 419 -8.80 -21.78 23.55
C MET A 419 -7.64 -22.50 22.83
N GLU A 420 -7.00 -23.45 23.51
CA GLU A 420 -5.92 -24.26 22.93
C GLU A 420 -6.45 -25.34 21.99
N GLN A 421 -7.65 -25.86 22.24
CA GLN A 421 -8.29 -26.87 21.41
C GLN A 421 -8.79 -26.23 20.09
N PRO A 422 -8.48 -26.82 18.93
CA PRO A 422 -8.88 -26.25 17.65
C PRO A 422 -10.36 -26.52 17.33
N PHE A 423 -10.94 -25.59 16.58
CA PHE A 423 -12.22 -25.73 15.90
C PHE A 423 -12.02 -26.09 14.43
N SER A 424 -12.97 -26.82 13.86
CA SER A 424 -13.14 -26.94 12.43
C SER A 424 -13.97 -25.74 11.98
N ALA A 425 -13.30 -24.66 11.60
CA ALA A 425 -13.93 -23.43 11.14
C ALA A 425 -14.31 -23.55 9.66
N SER A 426 -15.58 -23.34 9.34
CA SER A 426 -16.13 -23.32 8.00
C SER A 426 -16.56 -21.90 7.65
N TYR A 427 -15.87 -21.31 6.67
CA TYR A 427 -16.18 -19.99 6.13
C TYR A 427 -17.03 -20.17 4.87
N TYR A 428 -18.22 -19.59 4.88
CA TYR A 428 -19.17 -19.64 3.79
C TYR A 428 -19.10 -18.34 2.99
N PHE A 429 -19.09 -18.48 1.66
CA PHE A 429 -19.06 -17.37 0.73
C PHE A 429 -20.30 -17.47 -0.13
N THR A 430 -21.24 -16.55 0.03
CA THR A 430 -22.41 -16.45 -0.83
C THR A 430 -22.17 -15.35 -1.83
N ASP A 431 -22.31 -15.66 -3.12
CA ASP A 431 -22.07 -14.71 -4.21
C ASP A 431 -20.65 -14.12 -4.18
N GLU A 432 -19.67 -14.98 -3.87
CA GLU A 432 -18.24 -14.69 -3.74
C GLU A 432 -17.82 -13.83 -2.53
N SER A 433 -18.78 -13.49 -1.65
CA SER A 433 -18.56 -12.68 -0.46
C SER A 433 -18.76 -13.49 0.84
N LEU A 434 -17.83 -13.37 1.78
CA LEU A 434 -17.89 -14.03 3.09
C LEU A 434 -19.14 -13.60 3.87
N ASP A 435 -20.01 -14.54 4.26
CA ASP A 435 -21.29 -14.22 4.92
C ASP A 435 -21.46 -14.86 6.30
N LEU A 436 -20.81 -16.01 6.54
CA LEU A 436 -20.96 -16.80 7.75
C LEU A 436 -19.67 -17.55 8.06
N VAL A 437 -19.30 -17.56 9.34
CA VAL A 437 -18.31 -18.49 9.90
C VAL A 437 -19.02 -19.44 10.85
N SER A 438 -18.87 -20.74 10.63
CA SER A 438 -19.39 -21.80 11.50
C SER A 438 -18.23 -22.55 12.14
N LEU A 439 -18.23 -22.66 13.46
CA LEU A 439 -17.22 -23.36 14.22
C LEU A 439 -17.82 -24.63 14.82
N MET A 440 -17.22 -25.76 14.46
CA MET A 440 -17.53 -27.06 15.06
C MET A 440 -16.33 -27.53 15.89
N PRO A 441 -16.55 -28.11 17.08
CA PRO A 441 -15.45 -28.69 17.85
C PRO A 441 -14.79 -29.83 17.06
N GLN A 442 -13.45 -29.87 17.03
CA GLN A 442 -12.73 -31.03 16.46
C GLN A 442 -12.58 -32.19 17.46
N ASP A 443 -12.67 -31.86 18.75
CA ASP A 443 -12.53 -32.78 19.87
C ASP A 443 -13.88 -32.95 20.57
N GLU A 444 -14.34 -34.20 20.71
CA GLU A 444 -15.59 -34.56 21.38
C GLU A 444 -15.61 -34.23 22.88
N THR A 445 -14.44 -33.97 23.48
CA THR A 445 -14.34 -33.57 24.89
C THR A 445 -14.73 -32.11 25.14
N MET A 446 -14.75 -31.28 24.10
CA MET A 446 -15.09 -29.87 24.21
C MET A 446 -16.59 -29.71 24.47
N THR A 447 -16.94 -29.01 25.56
CA THR A 447 -18.36 -28.83 25.92
C THR A 447 -18.87 -27.43 25.57
N ALA A 448 -20.17 -27.33 25.25
CA ALA A 448 -20.82 -26.03 25.01
C ALA A 448 -20.72 -25.09 26.24
N GLY A 449 -20.66 -25.64 27.46
CA GLY A 449 -20.53 -24.85 28.68
C GLY A 449 -19.17 -24.16 28.83
N GLU A 450 -18.09 -24.87 28.46
CA GLU A 450 -16.73 -24.30 28.43
C GLU A 450 -16.63 -23.22 27.36
N VAL A 451 -17.08 -23.50 26.13
CA VAL A 451 -17.06 -22.53 25.03
C VAL A 451 -17.89 -21.30 25.37
N ARG A 452 -19.10 -21.47 25.95
CA ARG A 452 -19.91 -20.34 26.43
C ARG A 452 -19.14 -19.47 27.43
N THR A 453 -18.48 -20.10 28.40
CA THR A 453 -17.71 -19.35 29.43
C THR A 453 -16.60 -18.54 28.78
N GLN A 454 -15.94 -19.10 27.77
CA GLN A 454 -14.88 -18.42 27.06
C GLN A 454 -15.37 -17.29 26.15
N ILE A 455 -16.45 -17.51 25.38
CA ILE A 455 -17.08 -16.44 24.59
C ILE A 455 -17.55 -15.31 25.53
N THR A 456 -18.15 -15.63 26.67
CA THR A 456 -18.53 -14.62 27.68
C THR A 456 -17.34 -13.87 28.25
N ALA A 457 -16.20 -14.53 28.47
CA ALA A 457 -14.97 -13.86 28.89
C ALA A 457 -14.44 -12.89 27.83
N CYS A 458 -14.58 -13.23 26.54
CA CYS A 458 -14.13 -12.40 25.43
C CYS A 458 -15.10 -11.26 25.07
N TYR A 459 -16.41 -11.49 25.16
CA TYR A 459 -17.43 -10.58 24.60
C TYR A 459 -18.47 -10.09 25.62
N GLY A 460 -18.33 -10.47 26.89
CA GLY A 460 -19.27 -10.12 27.96
C GLY A 460 -20.52 -11.01 27.99
N GLU A 461 -21.56 -10.53 28.69
CA GLU A 461 -22.80 -11.29 28.84
C GLU A 461 -23.59 -11.36 27.52
N PRO A 462 -24.23 -12.51 27.22
CA PRO A 462 -25.03 -12.67 26.01
C PRO A 462 -26.25 -11.75 26.02
N ALA A 463 -26.48 -11.07 24.89
CA ALA A 463 -27.59 -10.16 24.64
C ALA A 463 -28.95 -10.87 24.59
N LYS A 464 -28.99 -12.14 24.15
CA LYS A 464 -30.23 -12.94 24.10
C LYS A 464 -29.97 -14.39 24.53
N LYS A 465 -30.96 -14.98 25.18
CA LYS A 465 -31.01 -16.39 25.59
C LYS A 465 -32.31 -16.99 25.10
N THR A 466 -32.26 -18.05 24.30
CA THR A 466 -33.45 -18.73 23.77
C THR A 466 -33.39 -20.20 24.15
N THR A 467 -34.35 -20.68 24.95
CA THR A 467 -34.37 -22.10 25.35
C THR A 467 -35.15 -22.93 24.35
N GLY A 468 -34.48 -23.92 23.77
CA GLY A 468 -35.02 -24.89 22.83
C GLY A 468 -34.97 -26.33 23.36
N PRO A 469 -35.36 -27.32 22.53
CA PRO A 469 -35.41 -28.72 22.92
C PRO A 469 -34.03 -29.36 23.15
N TYR A 470 -32.96 -28.77 22.60
CA TYR A 470 -31.59 -29.30 22.69
C TYR A 470 -30.69 -28.50 23.65
N GLY A 471 -31.18 -27.42 24.25
CA GLY A 471 -30.42 -26.58 25.16
C GLY A 471 -30.87 -25.12 25.09
N THR A 472 -30.04 -24.23 25.64
CA THR A 472 -30.24 -22.79 25.52
C THR A 472 -29.24 -22.22 24.51
N ASP A 473 -29.77 -21.56 23.48
CA ASP A 473 -29.00 -20.81 22.51
C ASP A 473 -28.59 -19.49 23.15
N TYR A 474 -27.34 -19.09 22.95
CA TYR A 474 -26.78 -17.85 23.50
C TYR A 474 -26.32 -16.95 22.36
N LEU A 475 -26.77 -15.70 22.37
CA LEU A 475 -26.40 -14.70 21.37
C LEU A 475 -25.60 -13.57 22.00
N TRP A 476 -24.40 -13.33 21.48
CA TRP A 476 -23.59 -12.16 21.77
C TRP A 476 -23.62 -11.21 20.58
N LYS A 477 -23.61 -9.91 20.87
CA LYS A 477 -23.49 -8.84 19.87
C LYS A 477 -22.29 -7.99 20.26
N ASP A 478 -21.26 -8.03 19.44
CA ASP A 478 -20.08 -7.20 19.59
C ASP A 478 -20.20 -5.99 18.67
N ARG A 479 -20.66 -4.87 19.24
CA ARG A 479 -20.78 -3.60 18.51
C ARG A 479 -19.43 -3.03 18.07
N LYS A 480 -18.33 -3.36 18.76
CA LYS A 480 -17.00 -2.84 18.42
C LYS A 480 -16.50 -3.39 17.10
N THR A 481 -16.74 -4.69 16.87
CA THR A 481 -16.30 -5.36 15.65
C THR A 481 -17.40 -5.55 14.60
N GLY A 482 -18.66 -5.22 14.95
CA GLY A 482 -19.82 -5.44 14.09
C GLY A 482 -20.11 -6.92 13.88
N GLN A 483 -19.96 -7.75 14.93
CA GLN A 483 -20.11 -9.20 14.85
C GLN A 483 -21.21 -9.69 15.77
N GLN A 484 -22.01 -10.63 15.29
CA GLN A 484 -22.93 -11.41 16.10
C GLN A 484 -22.43 -12.85 16.20
N ILE A 485 -22.33 -13.35 17.42
CA ILE A 485 -21.87 -14.70 17.74
C ILE A 485 -23.03 -15.46 18.39
N GLU A 486 -23.36 -16.62 17.85
CA GLU A 486 -24.45 -17.47 18.34
C GLU A 486 -23.91 -18.86 18.67
N LEU A 487 -24.03 -19.27 19.93
CA LEU A 487 -23.75 -20.64 20.36
C LEU A 487 -25.06 -21.43 20.34
N ILE A 488 -25.12 -22.42 19.45
CA ILE A 488 -26.29 -23.25 19.18
C ILE A 488 -26.03 -24.67 19.72
N PRO A 489 -26.64 -25.07 20.84
CA PRO A 489 -26.59 -26.45 21.32
C PRO A 489 -27.37 -27.40 20.38
N GLY A 490 -26.71 -28.46 19.93
CA GLY A 490 -27.34 -29.56 19.21
C GLY A 490 -27.47 -30.83 20.05
N LYS A 491 -28.06 -31.88 19.45
CA LYS A 491 -28.34 -33.15 20.13
C LYS A 491 -27.08 -33.92 20.54
N GLU A 492 -26.03 -33.86 19.72
CA GLU A 492 -24.77 -34.61 19.91
C GLU A 492 -23.55 -33.69 20.00
N GLN A 493 -23.59 -32.54 19.32
CA GLN A 493 -22.54 -31.52 19.31
C GLN A 493 -23.18 -30.13 19.33
N PHE A 494 -22.39 -29.10 19.60
CA PHE A 494 -22.80 -27.70 19.45
C PHE A 494 -22.13 -27.08 18.23
N GLU A 495 -22.71 -25.98 17.78
CA GLU A 495 -22.18 -25.14 16.70
C GLU A 495 -22.05 -23.70 17.23
N VAL A 496 -21.01 -23.00 16.80
CA VAL A 496 -20.93 -21.54 16.97
C VAL A 496 -21.01 -20.90 15.60
N GLU A 497 -22.06 -20.10 15.36
CA GLU A 497 -22.17 -19.28 14.17
C GLU A 497 -21.70 -17.85 14.47
N ILE A 498 -20.92 -17.28 13.55
CA ILE A 498 -20.50 -15.88 13.58
C ILE A 498 -20.91 -15.23 12.27
N ARG A 499 -21.62 -14.11 12.37
CA ARG A 499 -22.12 -13.34 11.22
C ARG A 499 -21.77 -11.86 11.39
N SER A 500 -21.75 -11.15 10.28
CA SER A 500 -21.77 -9.68 10.33
C SER A 500 -23.05 -9.23 11.02
N ASP A 501 -22.90 -8.32 11.98
CA ASP A 501 -23.97 -7.58 12.62
C ASP A 501 -23.64 -6.10 12.44
N THR A 502 -23.91 -5.59 11.24
CA THR A 502 -23.81 -4.16 10.96
C THR A 502 -24.86 -3.47 11.84
N PRO A 503 -24.46 -2.72 12.89
CA PRO A 503 -25.40 -1.93 13.66
C PRO A 503 -26.04 -0.89 12.74
N ASP A 504 -27.27 -0.46 13.05
CA ASP A 504 -27.89 0.68 12.37
C ASP A 504 -26.91 1.87 12.38
N PRO A 505 -26.78 2.62 11.27
CA PRO A 505 -25.84 3.72 11.20
C PRO A 505 -26.06 4.69 12.36
N VAL A 506 -24.99 4.98 13.12
CA VAL A 506 -25.07 5.93 14.23
C VAL A 506 -24.75 7.32 13.68
N LEU A 507 -25.68 8.26 13.81
CA LEU A 507 -25.39 9.65 13.47
C LEU A 507 -24.37 10.20 14.47
N LEU A 508 -23.18 10.56 13.98
CA LEU A 508 -22.13 11.16 14.80
C LEU A 508 -22.36 12.67 14.93
N ALA A 509 -22.62 13.31 13.78
CA ALA A 509 -22.89 14.73 13.66
C ALA A 509 -23.71 15.01 12.41
N SER A 510 -24.62 15.97 12.47
CA SER A 510 -25.35 16.52 11.32
C SER A 510 -25.13 18.02 11.27
N TYR A 511 -24.73 18.53 10.10
CA TYR A 511 -24.48 19.96 9.89
C TYR A 511 -25.51 20.51 8.91
N SER A 512 -26.19 21.60 9.25
CA SER A 512 -27.09 22.30 8.31
C SER A 512 -26.31 23.08 7.24
N ALA A 513 -27.04 23.62 6.26
CA ALA A 513 -26.45 24.31 5.11
C ALA A 513 -25.74 25.65 5.45
N ASP A 514 -25.81 26.08 6.70
CA ASP A 514 -25.07 27.22 7.26
C ASP A 514 -23.88 26.76 8.11
N GLY A 515 -23.54 25.46 8.06
CA GLY A 515 -22.49 24.86 8.86
C GLY A 515 -22.84 24.73 10.34
N THR A 516 -24.07 24.95 10.79
CA THR A 516 -24.38 24.78 12.22
C THR A 516 -24.62 23.31 12.59
N LEU A 517 -24.12 22.88 13.76
CA LEU A 517 -24.33 21.52 14.26
C LEU A 517 -25.80 21.39 14.68
N THR A 518 -26.52 20.49 14.04
CA THR A 518 -27.97 20.29 14.22
C THR A 518 -28.30 19.10 15.11
N ASP A 519 -27.48 18.06 15.09
CA ASP A 519 -27.61 16.86 15.93
C ASP A 519 -26.22 16.21 16.10
N GLY A 520 -25.95 15.58 17.25
CA GLY A 520 -24.65 14.98 17.55
C GLY A 520 -24.69 14.04 18.76
N ASN A 521 -23.99 12.91 18.68
CA ASN A 521 -23.97 11.90 19.74
C ASN A 521 -22.74 12.03 20.63
N THR A 522 -22.91 12.60 21.83
CA THR A 522 -21.85 12.86 22.82
C THR A 522 -21.16 11.61 23.38
N SER A 523 -21.76 10.42 23.25
CA SER A 523 -21.15 9.18 23.76
C SER A 523 -19.96 8.66 22.94
N VAL A 524 -19.78 9.19 21.73
CA VAL A 524 -18.69 8.82 20.81
C VAL A 524 -17.49 9.78 20.90
N GLU A 525 -17.66 10.92 21.59
CA GLU A 525 -16.66 11.99 21.68
C GLU A 525 -15.36 11.57 22.38
N GLU A 526 -15.38 10.62 23.32
CA GLU A 526 -14.19 10.24 24.10
C GLU A 526 -13.15 9.41 23.30
N GLU A 527 -13.58 8.50 22.42
CA GLU A 527 -12.67 7.63 21.64
C GLU A 527 -12.36 8.18 20.23
N GLN A 528 -13.20 9.09 19.72
CA GLN A 528 -13.18 9.51 18.30
C GLN A 528 -13.17 11.03 18.10
N GLY A 529 -12.88 11.81 19.15
CA GLY A 529 -12.95 13.28 19.14
C GLY A 529 -12.21 13.95 17.98
N TYR A 530 -11.16 13.33 17.43
CA TYR A 530 -10.43 13.84 16.27
C TYR A 530 -11.26 13.85 14.97
N LEU A 531 -12.16 12.87 14.73
CA LEU A 531 -13.00 12.81 13.53
C LEU A 531 -14.11 13.85 13.58
N THR A 532 -14.78 13.98 14.71
CA THR A 532 -15.81 15.01 14.92
C THR A 532 -15.22 16.40 14.81
N LYS A 533 -13.97 16.57 15.25
CA LYS A 533 -13.21 17.83 15.16
C LYS A 533 -12.77 18.14 13.72
N LEU A 534 -12.22 17.15 13.00
CA LEU A 534 -11.89 17.27 11.58
C LEU A 534 -13.14 17.56 10.72
N CYS A 535 -14.26 16.88 10.99
CA CYS A 535 -15.51 17.09 10.28
C CYS A 535 -16.13 18.45 10.61
N SER A 536 -16.04 18.92 11.85
CA SER A 536 -16.48 20.28 12.20
C SER A 536 -15.66 21.33 11.44
N LEU A 537 -14.36 21.11 11.26
CA LEU A 537 -13.50 21.99 10.46
C LEU A 537 -13.84 21.97 8.96
N LEU A 538 -14.16 20.80 8.41
CA LEU A 538 -14.53 20.66 6.99
C LEU A 538 -15.96 21.15 6.69
N PHE A 539 -16.90 21.01 7.62
CA PHE A 539 -18.34 21.26 7.38
C PHE A 539 -18.91 22.46 8.15
N GLN A 540 -18.12 23.16 8.97
CA GLN A 540 -18.46 24.43 9.62
C GLN A 540 -17.46 25.59 9.36
N PRO A 541 -17.05 25.89 8.11
CA PRO A 541 -16.23 27.08 7.89
C PRO A 541 -17.06 28.35 8.23
N GLU A 542 -16.50 29.26 9.04
CA GLU A 542 -17.19 30.50 9.48
C GLU A 542 -17.68 31.40 8.33
N SER A 543 -17.19 31.17 7.11
CA SER A 543 -17.30 32.04 5.95
C SER A 543 -17.98 31.41 4.72
N ALA A 544 -18.30 30.11 4.72
CA ALA A 544 -18.93 29.46 3.56
C ALA A 544 -20.24 28.73 3.92
N GLY A 545 -21.34 29.11 3.26
CA GLY A 545 -22.60 28.36 3.29
C GLY A 545 -22.47 27.07 2.49
N LEU A 546 -22.00 26.00 3.13
CA LEU A 546 -21.86 24.67 2.56
C LEU A 546 -23.20 23.92 2.54
N PRO A 547 -23.43 22.91 1.68
CA PRO A 547 -24.66 22.13 1.71
C PRO A 547 -24.68 21.20 2.93
N ARG A 548 -25.89 20.83 3.39
CA ARG A 548 -26.09 19.93 4.55
C ARG A 548 -25.25 18.66 4.43
N ALA A 549 -24.51 18.30 5.48
CA ALA A 549 -23.71 17.08 5.54
C ALA A 549 -24.12 16.23 6.76
N GLU A 550 -24.34 14.94 6.54
CA GLU A 550 -24.61 13.95 7.60
C GLU A 550 -23.42 13.02 7.74
N LEU A 551 -22.85 12.96 8.94
CA LEU A 551 -21.76 12.04 9.27
C LEU A 551 -22.35 10.78 9.90
N LEU A 552 -22.32 9.70 9.14
CA LEU A 552 -22.79 8.40 9.59
C LEU A 552 -21.63 7.50 10.00
N TYR A 553 -21.86 6.76 11.06
CA TYR A 553 -21.03 5.67 11.52
C TYR A 553 -21.62 4.37 11.00
N GLU A 554 -20.95 3.69 10.07
CA GLU A 554 -21.41 2.40 9.55
C GLU A 554 -20.21 1.50 9.28
N THR A 555 -20.36 0.22 9.60
CA THR A 555 -19.29 -0.75 9.47
C THR A 555 -19.68 -1.76 8.40
N ASP A 556 -18.89 -1.85 7.32
CA ASP A 556 -19.29 -2.59 6.12
C ASP A 556 -19.08 -4.11 6.24
N GLY A 557 -18.43 -4.55 7.31
CA GLY A 557 -18.10 -5.94 7.57
C GLY A 557 -16.77 -6.39 6.97
N ALA A 558 -16.28 -5.72 5.93
CA ALA A 558 -15.16 -6.17 5.09
C ALA A 558 -13.80 -5.76 5.62
N GLY A 559 -13.74 -4.61 6.30
CA GLY A 559 -12.49 -4.01 6.74
C GLY A 559 -11.60 -3.53 5.58
N ASN A 560 -10.82 -2.50 5.84
CA ASN A 560 -9.95 -1.79 4.88
C ASN A 560 -10.68 -1.03 3.75
N ASN A 561 -11.98 -0.79 3.87
CA ASN A 561 -12.66 0.13 2.95
C ASN A 561 -12.68 1.53 3.58
N ALA A 562 -12.07 2.46 2.85
CA ALA A 562 -11.97 3.87 3.20
C ALA A 562 -13.36 4.48 3.43
N VAL A 563 -13.38 5.55 4.21
CA VAL A 563 -14.48 6.51 4.34
C VAL A 563 -15.25 6.63 3.02
N HIS A 564 -16.55 6.35 3.01
CA HIS A 564 -17.38 6.44 1.82
C HIS A 564 -18.21 7.73 1.88
N ALA A 565 -18.22 8.51 0.81
CA ALA A 565 -19.04 9.71 0.72
C ALA A 565 -20.02 9.61 -0.46
N GLU A 566 -21.31 9.77 -0.18
CA GLU A 566 -22.36 9.75 -1.19
C GLU A 566 -23.18 11.03 -1.16
N LYS A 567 -23.61 11.48 -2.34
CA LYS A 567 -24.51 12.61 -2.51
C LYS A 567 -25.96 12.14 -2.35
N LEU A 568 -26.66 12.69 -1.37
CA LEU A 568 -28.08 12.43 -1.16
C LEU A 568 -28.88 13.01 -2.34
N SER A 569 -29.46 12.14 -3.16
CA SER A 569 -30.37 12.53 -4.25
C SER A 569 -31.83 12.51 -3.78
N GLN A 570 -32.68 13.37 -4.37
CA GLN A 570 -34.09 13.59 -3.99
C GLN A 570 -34.91 12.28 -3.85
N PRO A 571 -35.92 12.22 -2.95
CA PRO A 571 -36.38 10.96 -2.38
C PRO A 571 -37.17 10.08 -3.36
N GLU A 572 -36.79 8.80 -3.46
CA GLU A 572 -37.74 7.76 -3.85
C GLU A 572 -38.80 7.58 -2.75
N LYS A 573 -40.07 7.56 -3.17
CA LYS A 573 -41.24 7.44 -2.29
C LYS A 573 -41.24 6.11 -1.54
N ILE A 574 -40.80 6.10 -0.28
CA ILE A 574 -41.08 5.01 0.65
C ILE A 574 -42.59 4.96 0.89
N LYS A 575 -43.28 3.96 0.31
CA LYS A 575 -44.69 3.68 0.57
C LYS A 575 -44.85 3.16 2.00
N LYS A 576 -45.20 4.02 2.95
CA LYS A 576 -45.72 3.57 4.26
C LYS A 576 -47.10 2.92 4.08
N LYS A 577 -47.25 1.71 4.64
CA LYS A 577 -48.52 0.99 4.78
C LYS A 577 -49.49 1.82 5.65
N PRO A 578 -50.79 1.90 5.35
CA PRO A 578 -51.74 2.63 6.17
C PRO A 578 -52.14 1.78 7.38
N GLU A 579 -51.79 2.22 8.58
CA GLU A 579 -52.44 1.74 9.81
C GLU A 579 -53.46 2.76 10.30
N HIS A 580 -54.67 2.26 10.57
CA HIS A 580 -55.80 2.99 11.11
C HIS A 580 -55.54 3.46 12.53
N SER A 581 -55.66 4.77 12.80
CA SER A 581 -56.20 5.27 14.07
C SER A 581 -56.52 6.77 14.00
N THR A 582 -57.41 7.16 14.90
CA THR A 582 -58.34 8.28 14.90
C THR A 582 -57.77 9.63 15.36
N ALA A 583 -58.22 10.67 14.65
CA ALA A 583 -58.55 12.04 15.09
C ALA A 583 -57.61 12.76 16.08
N GLY A 584 -56.93 13.79 15.56
CA GLY A 584 -56.56 14.98 16.34
C GLY A 584 -55.06 15.30 16.39
N THR A 585 -54.42 15.60 15.26
CA THR A 585 -53.15 16.35 15.26
C THR A 585 -53.01 17.11 13.93
N GLN A 586 -52.56 18.36 14.01
CA GLN A 586 -52.36 19.28 12.89
C GLN A 586 -51.44 18.67 11.80
N PRO A 587 -51.56 19.10 10.53
CA PRO A 587 -50.71 18.61 9.46
C PRO A 587 -49.25 18.96 9.75
N GLN A 588 -48.43 17.93 9.99
CA GLN A 588 -46.97 18.05 9.97
C GLN A 588 -46.57 18.57 8.59
N GLN A 589 -45.91 19.72 8.55
CA GLN A 589 -45.25 20.21 7.34
C GLN A 589 -44.28 19.13 6.88
N GLU A 590 -44.49 18.60 5.68
CA GLU A 590 -43.51 17.83 4.95
C GLU A 590 -42.28 18.73 4.74
N THR A 591 -41.23 18.52 5.52
CA THR A 591 -39.92 19.12 5.28
C THR A 591 -39.40 18.56 3.96
N GLN A 592 -39.32 19.39 2.93
CA GLN A 592 -38.57 19.07 1.71
C GLN A 592 -37.12 18.80 2.13
N GLN A 593 -36.63 17.57 1.94
CA GLN A 593 -35.22 17.25 2.13
C GLN A 593 -34.40 17.99 1.05
N GLU A 594 -33.60 18.96 1.49
CA GLU A 594 -32.61 19.65 0.66
C GLU A 594 -31.49 18.69 0.22
N ALA A 595 -30.82 19.02 -0.89
CA ALA A 595 -29.65 18.26 -1.36
C ALA A 595 -28.53 18.28 -0.30
N GLY A 596 -27.94 17.13 0.00
CA GLY A 596 -26.91 17.01 1.04
C GLY A 596 -25.91 15.89 0.74
N TRP A 597 -24.90 15.77 1.60
CA TRP A 597 -23.87 14.74 1.52
C TRP A 597 -23.95 13.82 2.74
N GLN A 598 -23.65 12.55 2.54
CA GLN A 598 -23.57 11.55 3.58
C GLN A 598 -22.16 10.97 3.57
N VAL A 599 -21.44 11.09 4.68
CA VAL A 599 -20.10 10.54 4.85
C VAL A 599 -20.17 9.39 5.85
N GLN A 600 -19.92 8.18 5.39
CA GLN A 600 -19.88 6.95 6.17
C GLN A 600 -18.43 6.64 6.56
N ILE A 601 -18.18 6.44 7.85
CA ILE A 601 -16.86 6.06 8.38
C ILE A 601 -16.94 4.65 8.99
N ASP A 602 -16.05 3.74 8.56
CA ASP A 602 -15.93 2.42 9.17
C ASP A 602 -15.08 2.46 10.46
N PRO A 603 -15.64 2.09 11.62
CA PRO A 603 -14.89 2.01 12.87
C PRO A 603 -13.69 1.07 12.90
N ALA A 604 -13.54 0.15 11.94
CA ALA A 604 -12.32 -0.66 11.82
C ALA A 604 -11.05 0.17 11.53
N ASP A 605 -11.20 1.43 11.10
CA ASP A 605 -10.11 2.38 10.87
C ASP A 605 -9.72 3.18 12.14
N LEU A 606 -10.42 2.96 13.26
CA LEU A 606 -10.21 3.67 14.52
C LEU A 606 -9.17 2.97 15.41
N PRO A 607 -8.42 3.73 16.25
CA PRO A 607 -7.42 3.12 17.10
C PRO A 607 -8.11 2.25 18.14
N SER A 608 -7.62 1.03 18.33
CA SER A 608 -7.85 0.28 19.56
C SER A 608 -6.86 0.75 20.62
N ASP A 609 -7.32 0.93 21.86
CA ASP A 609 -6.47 1.28 23.00
C ASP A 609 -5.13 0.53 23.01
N GLY A 610 -4.02 1.27 23.03
CA GLY A 610 -2.67 0.73 23.17
C GLY A 610 -1.97 0.28 21.89
N VAL A 611 -2.62 0.37 20.72
CA VAL A 611 -1.94 0.25 19.42
C VAL A 611 -1.66 1.66 18.92
N GLY A 612 -0.41 1.98 18.61
CA GLY A 612 -0.03 3.30 18.07
C GLY A 612 -0.85 3.68 16.83
N PHE A 613 -0.79 4.96 16.42
CA PHE A 613 -1.51 5.45 15.24
C PHE A 613 -1.27 4.53 14.03
N THR A 614 -2.35 3.93 13.54
CA THR A 614 -2.38 3.23 12.26
C THR A 614 -2.20 4.24 11.12
N ASP A 615 -1.66 3.81 9.97
CA ASP A 615 -1.64 4.62 8.76
C ASP A 615 -3.10 4.91 8.34
N ARG A 616 -3.43 6.20 8.21
CA ARG A 616 -4.79 6.72 7.91
C ARG A 616 -4.80 7.61 6.69
N SER A 617 -3.75 7.55 5.88
CA SER A 617 -3.59 8.37 4.69
C SER A 617 -4.77 8.19 3.73
N ALA A 618 -5.28 6.96 3.57
CA ALA A 618 -6.44 6.67 2.72
C ALA A 618 -7.75 7.34 3.21
N SER A 619 -8.05 7.26 4.50
CA SER A 619 -9.26 7.86 5.10
C SER A 619 -9.22 9.39 5.03
N LEU A 620 -8.06 10.00 5.28
CA LEU A 620 -7.86 11.45 5.14
C LEU A 620 -7.98 11.91 3.69
N LYS A 621 -7.40 11.17 2.73
CA LYS A 621 -7.50 11.46 1.29
C LYS A 621 -8.95 11.52 0.81
N GLU A 622 -9.78 10.56 1.22
CA GLU A 622 -11.17 10.51 0.75
C GLU A 622 -12.04 11.61 1.39
N LEU A 623 -11.78 11.96 2.66
CA LEU A 623 -12.40 13.13 3.30
C LEU A 623 -12.04 14.45 2.59
N LEU A 624 -10.76 14.65 2.27
CA LEU A 624 -10.29 15.84 1.56
C LEU A 624 -10.86 15.93 0.14
N LYS A 625 -10.90 14.80 -0.58
CA LYS A 625 -11.51 14.71 -1.91
C LYS A 625 -13.00 15.05 -1.87
N THR A 626 -13.73 14.52 -0.89
CA THR A 626 -15.15 14.82 -0.69
C THR A 626 -15.38 16.30 -0.45
N TYR A 627 -14.58 16.91 0.44
CA TYR A 627 -14.66 18.34 0.71
C TYR A 627 -14.37 19.21 -0.52
N GLY A 628 -13.34 18.86 -1.30
CA GLY A 628 -13.03 19.56 -2.55
C GLY A 628 -14.16 19.45 -3.59
N GLN A 629 -14.87 18.31 -3.64
CA GLN A 629 -16.05 18.16 -4.50
C GLN A 629 -17.21 19.04 -4.04
N ILE A 630 -17.45 19.12 -2.73
CA ILE A 630 -18.50 19.97 -2.14
C ILE A 630 -18.24 21.45 -2.51
N LEU A 631 -17.03 21.94 -2.27
CA LEU A 631 -16.69 23.34 -2.52
C LEU A 631 -16.75 23.73 -3.99
N LYS A 632 -16.30 22.84 -4.88
CA LYS A 632 -16.41 23.06 -6.33
C LYS A 632 -17.86 23.29 -6.77
N GLU A 633 -18.82 22.69 -6.10
CA GLU A 633 -20.24 22.85 -6.41
C GLU A 633 -20.86 24.09 -5.75
N THR A 634 -20.48 24.41 -4.51
CA THR A 634 -21.16 25.45 -3.72
C THR A 634 -20.51 26.81 -3.78
N ASP A 635 -19.19 26.88 -3.91
CA ASP A 635 -18.45 28.12 -4.09
C ASP A 635 -17.31 27.94 -5.11
N PRO A 636 -17.64 27.94 -6.42
CA PRO A 636 -16.66 27.75 -7.49
C PRO A 636 -15.56 28.82 -7.53
N GLN A 637 -15.81 29.99 -6.94
CA GLN A 637 -14.87 31.10 -6.89
C GLN A 637 -13.87 30.89 -5.75
N ALA A 638 -14.32 30.56 -4.54
CA ALA A 638 -13.42 30.15 -3.45
C ALA A 638 -12.63 28.87 -3.79
N TYR A 639 -13.26 27.94 -4.51
CA TYR A 639 -12.60 26.77 -5.09
C TYR A 639 -11.61 27.11 -6.22
N ALA A 640 -11.65 28.30 -6.82
CA ALA A 640 -10.66 28.74 -7.81
C ALA A 640 -9.54 29.59 -7.19
N ASP A 641 -9.87 30.37 -6.15
CA ASP A 641 -8.97 31.32 -5.47
C ASP A 641 -8.11 30.65 -4.39
N GLY A 642 -8.53 29.48 -3.89
CA GLY A 642 -7.79 28.66 -2.93
C GLY A 642 -8.07 29.01 -1.47
N TYR A 643 -7.93 28.00 -0.60
CA TYR A 643 -8.43 27.95 0.78
C TYR A 643 -7.93 29.01 1.79
N GLY A 644 -7.08 29.95 1.40
CA GLY A 644 -6.35 30.83 2.32
C GLY A 644 -7.20 31.80 3.13
N GLU A 645 -8.41 32.15 2.69
CA GLU A 645 -9.23 33.19 3.34
C GLU A 645 -10.26 32.68 4.36
N LEU A 646 -10.35 31.37 4.62
CA LEU A 646 -11.46 30.77 5.38
C LEU A 646 -11.18 30.40 6.87
N ALA A 647 -10.02 30.73 7.47
CA ALA A 647 -9.69 30.28 8.84
C ALA A 647 -10.21 31.16 10.00
N PRO A 648 -10.94 30.58 10.97
CA PRO A 648 -11.13 31.12 12.32
C PRO A 648 -9.90 30.92 13.22
N ALA A 649 -9.78 31.75 14.26
CA ALA A 649 -8.76 31.59 15.31
C ALA A 649 -9.04 30.37 16.19
N CYS A 650 -8.16 29.37 16.21
CA CYS A 650 -8.38 28.08 16.90
C CYS A 650 -7.26 27.68 17.88
N ALA A 651 -7.55 26.72 18.79
CA ALA A 651 -6.67 26.26 19.88
C ALA A 651 -5.63 25.20 19.44
N PHE A 652 -4.67 24.89 20.32
CA PHE A 652 -3.49 24.02 20.07
C PHE A 652 -3.81 22.64 19.45
N GLU A 653 -4.96 22.06 19.81
CA GLU A 653 -5.40 20.74 19.34
C GLU A 653 -6.19 20.80 18.02
N ASP A 654 -6.59 21.98 17.58
CA ASP A 654 -7.25 22.26 16.30
C ASP A 654 -6.23 22.57 15.19
N ALA A 655 -5.01 22.92 15.60
CA ALA A 655 -3.92 23.34 14.74
C ALA A 655 -3.50 22.28 13.71
N PHE A 656 -3.53 20.99 14.04
CA PHE A 656 -3.07 19.93 13.14
C PHE A 656 -4.01 19.72 11.94
N ALA A 657 -5.33 19.75 12.17
CA ALA A 657 -6.33 19.67 11.11
C ALA A 657 -6.40 20.96 10.27
N LEU A 658 -6.10 22.12 10.87
CA LEU A 658 -6.02 23.41 10.18
C LEU A 658 -4.69 23.62 9.43
N TYR A 659 -3.57 23.05 9.90
CA TYR A 659 -2.24 23.19 9.28
C TYR A 659 -2.15 22.50 7.91
N VAL A 660 -2.91 21.42 7.71
CA VAL A 660 -3.09 20.79 6.38
C VAL A 660 -3.94 21.67 5.42
N LEU A 661 -4.71 22.62 5.95
CA LEU A 661 -5.80 23.27 5.22
C LEU A 661 -5.68 24.79 5.08
N VAL A 662 -4.89 25.50 5.88
CA VAL A 662 -4.92 26.97 5.91
C VAL A 662 -3.53 27.61 6.03
N ASP A 663 -3.32 28.62 5.18
CA ASP A 663 -2.08 29.38 5.00
C ASP A 663 -1.89 30.47 6.07
N ILE A 664 -1.13 30.18 7.13
CA ILE A 664 -0.78 31.18 8.15
C ILE A 664 0.75 31.28 8.31
N PRO A 665 1.34 32.51 8.37
CA PRO A 665 2.78 32.70 8.46
C PRO A 665 3.43 32.16 9.76
N PRO A 666 4.69 31.68 9.67
CA PRO A 666 5.45 31.12 10.81
C PRO A 666 5.84 32.13 11.91
N GLU A 667 5.59 33.43 11.71
CA GLU A 667 5.90 34.49 12.69
C GLU A 667 4.77 34.79 13.71
N SER A 668 3.77 33.91 13.80
CA SER A 668 2.71 34.01 14.81
C SER A 668 3.25 33.73 16.24
N THR A 669 2.73 34.43 17.25
CA THR A 669 3.28 34.39 18.63
C THR A 669 2.43 33.52 19.58
N GLY A 670 3.09 32.76 20.48
CA GLY A 670 2.44 31.99 21.55
C GLY A 670 2.81 30.50 21.58
N GLU A 671 2.04 29.68 22.32
CA GLU A 671 2.19 28.21 22.41
C GLU A 671 2.05 27.52 21.03
N TYR A 672 1.42 28.18 20.06
CA TYR A 672 1.28 27.76 18.67
C TYR A 672 2.61 27.77 17.89
N GLN A 673 3.54 28.69 18.21
CA GLN A 673 4.86 28.77 17.56
C GLN A 673 5.74 27.55 17.87
N GLU A 674 5.56 26.94 19.04
CA GLU A 674 6.20 25.69 19.43
C GLU A 674 5.59 24.49 18.68
N CYS A 675 4.30 24.53 18.36
CA CYS A 675 3.60 23.54 17.56
C CYS A 675 4.03 23.56 16.09
N VAL A 676 4.10 24.75 15.48
CA VAL A 676 4.62 24.94 14.12
C VAL A 676 6.08 24.50 14.04
N ARG A 677 6.93 24.84 15.03
CA ARG A 677 8.31 24.31 15.10
C ARG A 677 8.40 22.79 15.28
N TYR A 678 7.40 22.18 15.91
CA TYR A 678 7.31 20.73 16.08
C TYR A 678 6.78 20.02 14.83
N PHE A 679 6.04 20.70 13.95
CA PHE A 679 5.58 20.11 12.68
C PHE A 679 6.49 20.45 11.49
N ASP A 680 7.14 21.63 11.47
CA ASP A 680 8.22 22.01 10.54
C ASP A 680 9.42 21.07 10.61
N GLN A 681 9.59 20.33 11.71
CA GLN A 681 10.64 19.31 11.81
C GLN A 681 10.35 18.08 10.91
N PHE A 682 9.12 17.94 10.44
CA PHE A 682 8.67 16.96 9.44
C PHE A 682 8.40 17.70 8.13
N GLY A 683 9.43 18.08 7.37
CA GLY A 683 9.37 18.89 6.13
C GLY A 683 8.45 18.37 4.99
N GLU A 684 7.68 17.33 5.28
CA GLU A 684 6.68 16.60 4.51
C GLU A 684 5.35 17.34 4.39
N LEU A 685 4.98 18.17 5.38
CA LEU A 685 3.66 18.80 5.45
C LEU A 685 3.49 20.03 4.52
N ASP A 686 4.55 20.83 4.30
CA ASP A 686 4.52 21.95 3.35
C ASP A 686 4.47 21.49 1.88
N THR A 687 5.12 20.37 1.60
CA THR A 687 5.09 19.69 0.28
C THR A 687 3.69 19.17 -0.01
N TYR A 688 3.07 18.49 0.98
CA TYR A 688 1.69 18.00 0.90
C TYR A 688 0.67 19.12 0.69
N ARG A 689 0.81 20.23 1.43
CA ARG A 689 -0.03 21.43 1.29
C ARG A 689 0.02 21.98 -0.14
N SER A 690 1.21 22.12 -0.72
CA SER A 690 1.39 22.64 -2.09
C SER A 690 0.81 21.69 -3.14
N ALA A 691 0.96 20.38 -2.90
CA ALA A 691 0.53 19.33 -3.81
C ALA A 691 -1.00 19.14 -3.84
N VAL A 692 -1.67 19.21 -2.68
CA VAL A 692 -3.15 19.20 -2.59
C VAL A 692 -3.75 20.43 -3.29
N ARG A 693 -3.15 21.60 -3.13
CA ARG A 693 -3.59 22.84 -3.82
C ARG A 693 -3.48 22.72 -5.34
N ASN A 694 -2.36 22.20 -5.84
CA ASN A 694 -2.17 21.93 -7.26
C ASN A 694 -3.22 20.94 -7.81
N TYR A 695 -3.47 19.84 -7.10
CA TYR A 695 -4.43 18.82 -7.52
C TYR A 695 -5.87 19.37 -7.59
N LEU A 696 -6.25 20.25 -6.67
CA LEU A 696 -7.55 20.91 -6.64
C LEU A 696 -7.65 22.09 -7.63
N GLY A 697 -6.60 22.38 -8.41
CA GLY A 697 -6.59 23.46 -9.39
C GLY A 697 -6.46 24.87 -8.78
N LEU A 698 -5.93 24.95 -7.56
CA LEU A 698 -5.72 26.19 -6.82
C LEU A 698 -4.37 26.81 -7.15
N GLN A 699 -4.25 28.14 -6.99
CA GLN A 699 -2.94 28.79 -7.12
C GLN A 699 -1.97 28.31 -6.04
N THR A 700 -0.79 27.87 -6.47
CA THR A 700 0.36 27.57 -5.62
C THR A 700 1.32 28.76 -5.56
N GLU A 701 2.02 28.90 -4.42
CA GLU A 701 3.04 29.94 -4.26
C GLU A 701 4.30 29.60 -5.07
N GLU A 702 4.90 30.63 -5.69
CA GLU A 702 6.28 30.62 -6.20
C GLU A 702 7.28 30.95 -5.09
#